data_AF-A0A7H8IZD6-F1
#
_entry.id   AF-A0A7H8IZD6-F1
#
_cell.length_a   1.000
_cell.length_b   1.000
_cell.length_c   1.000
_cell.angle_alpha   90.00
_cell.angle_beta   90.00
_cell.angle_gamma   90.00
#
_symmetry.space_group_name_H-M   'P 1'
#
loop_
_entity.id
_entity.type
_entity.pdbx_description
1 polymer ?
#
loop_
_entity_poly.entity_id
_entity_poly.type
_entity_poly.pdbx_seq_one_letter_code
_entity_poly.pdbx_strand_id
1 'polypeptide(L)'
;MLFEPDDEDFEAAAEMLASRVEEWAREHDEVADGFVVQAALDYRHNGTADGRLGLWRAAHVEEFLLDWLPRTLTVLPGQPVPDGPGSLLALLRYLDAAGLVDPRGDGLTALKRAVSCAAGEFGARMADRTRWGLAKFWTVTAAEQGVDIMDEAAMARFAERARIGEVPYDRDVLDTIMTRRVTAGSAQVERAEPQLPVTLAQEDVLRERAAAVPLIGQLAQLAGWAGSEGRELTKAGRLRVADGQDLVRALDTGDPVEQVRTSAELPRVNLLFAWAKQARLIRVAKGRVYAVAKARPVLADPLALWERAFEAFFELRGPLLGGPNGYDATSMLFDVYQDVLPDVLNTLYSLPYPMPWPRLRDSVHLAYRMSFALGGAPEREQRAWLLDADHDLRRVLDVLEYFGAITREQGMADPVFLDTALDEPPTGPQLPAGMPAELSQLLGPLPTAPDPGATARGKELREELASGPVELIRLTDLGTRSVRQRLLAQGRSAPLVGELTHAPAAGLLGVLAQEYDPEHAEAELAAWTPAHDSPEAARRLLLDAIRTTPFRTRAAALLDTLTTALPDGMELLRSLRGDPGLAPTALTVLTQRGALDHEDLTDTEAALMVAESLLQLLDLGGEEGLLEALLAQGRAEAETAIGAALTSSHPDQAGLDTLRRLAGGPLRAKATQLGRLNAARARQGRSTAKKRKRRG
;
A
#
# COMPACT_ATOMS: atom_id res chain seq x y z
N MET A 1 -0.68 -11.03 5.12
CA MET A 1 0.73 -11.30 4.74
C MET A 1 1.19 -10.11 3.94
N LEU A 2 2.30 -9.49 4.35
CA LEU A 2 2.85 -8.27 3.78
C LEU A 2 4.38 -8.41 3.74
N PHE A 3 4.98 -7.94 2.66
CA PHE A 3 6.42 -7.91 2.41
C PHE A 3 6.76 -6.52 1.86
N GLU A 4 7.96 -6.03 2.18
CA GLU A 4 8.47 -4.78 1.62
C GLU A 4 8.72 -4.92 0.10
N PRO A 5 8.66 -3.84 -0.69
CA PRO A 5 8.75 -3.92 -2.16
C PRO A 5 10.02 -4.59 -2.71
N ASP A 6 11.14 -4.46 -2.00
CA ASP A 6 12.44 -5.02 -2.39
C ASP A 6 12.88 -6.16 -1.46
N ASP A 7 11.92 -6.81 -0.80
CA ASP A 7 12.21 -7.89 0.14
C ASP A 7 12.68 -9.16 -0.60
N GLU A 8 13.95 -9.54 -0.40
CA GLU A 8 14.54 -10.74 -1.01
C GLU A 8 13.81 -12.03 -0.58
N ASP A 9 13.13 -12.01 0.57
CA ASP A 9 12.39 -13.16 1.10
C ASP A 9 11.03 -13.37 0.42
N PHE A 10 10.51 -12.37 -0.30
CA PHE A 10 9.19 -12.47 -0.95
C PHE A 10 9.12 -13.61 -1.97
N GLU A 11 10.12 -13.73 -2.85
CA GLU A 11 10.13 -14.74 -3.92
C GLU A 11 10.13 -16.16 -3.33
N ALA A 12 10.95 -16.41 -2.30
CA ALA A 12 11.00 -17.69 -1.61
C ALA A 12 9.67 -18.02 -0.92
N ALA A 13 9.07 -17.02 -0.26
CA ALA A 13 7.77 -17.17 0.38
C ALA A 13 6.63 -17.43 -0.64
N ALA A 14 6.68 -16.76 -1.79
CA ALA A 14 5.69 -16.93 -2.86
C ALA A 14 5.77 -18.32 -3.50
N GLU A 15 6.98 -18.80 -3.80
CA GLU A 15 7.22 -20.16 -4.32
C GLU A 15 6.76 -21.23 -3.33
N MET A 16 7.09 -21.06 -2.05
CA MET A 16 6.64 -21.97 -0.99
C MET A 16 5.11 -22.00 -0.90
N LEU A 17 4.46 -20.84 -0.90
CA LEU A 17 3.01 -20.74 -0.81
C LEU A 17 2.33 -21.37 -2.03
N ALA A 18 2.87 -21.15 -3.24
CA ALA A 18 2.38 -21.78 -4.46
C ALA A 18 2.47 -23.31 -4.38
N SER A 19 3.60 -23.84 -3.91
CA SER A 19 3.81 -25.29 -3.72
C SER A 19 2.79 -25.88 -2.73
N ARG A 20 2.52 -25.19 -1.61
CA ARG A 20 1.51 -25.61 -0.62
C ARG A 20 0.10 -25.62 -1.21
N VAL A 21 -0.24 -24.64 -2.04
CA VAL A 21 -1.54 -24.58 -2.73
C VAL A 21 -1.68 -25.75 -3.70
N GLU A 22 -0.64 -26.09 -4.46
CA GLU A 22 -0.67 -27.26 -5.36
C GLU A 22 -0.85 -28.58 -4.61
N GLU A 23 -0.14 -28.75 -3.48
CA GLU A 23 -0.29 -29.91 -2.62
C GLU A 23 -1.70 -30.00 -2.05
N TRP A 24 -2.20 -28.91 -1.49
CA TRP A 24 -3.54 -28.84 -0.93
C TRP A 24 -4.61 -29.10 -2.00
N ALA A 25 -4.48 -28.52 -3.18
CA ALA A 25 -5.42 -28.74 -4.29
C ALA A 25 -5.46 -30.24 -4.67
N ARG A 26 -4.30 -30.89 -4.76
CA ARG A 26 -4.19 -32.32 -5.07
C ARG A 26 -4.86 -33.20 -4.02
N GLU A 27 -4.75 -32.85 -2.74
CA GLU A 27 -5.42 -33.56 -1.65
C GLU A 27 -6.95 -33.42 -1.69
N HIS A 28 -7.45 -32.37 -2.33
CA HIS A 28 -8.89 -32.07 -2.46
C HIS A 28 -9.45 -32.39 -3.85
N ASP A 29 -8.73 -33.16 -4.68
CA ASP A 29 -9.09 -33.51 -6.05
C ASP A 29 -9.30 -32.27 -6.97
N GLU A 30 -8.59 -31.17 -6.68
CA GLU A 30 -8.56 -29.94 -7.47
C GLU A 30 -7.23 -29.82 -8.24
N VAL A 31 -7.22 -29.02 -9.30
CA VAL A 31 -6.00 -28.73 -10.08
C VAL A 31 -5.66 -27.26 -9.90
N ALA A 32 -4.44 -26.98 -9.48
CA ALA A 32 -3.87 -25.64 -9.41
C ALA A 32 -2.53 -25.63 -10.16
N ASP A 33 -2.32 -24.60 -10.97
CA ASP A 33 -1.04 -24.33 -11.62
C ASP A 33 -0.22 -23.39 -10.73
N GLY A 34 0.88 -23.88 -10.16
CA GLY A 34 1.74 -23.11 -9.26
C GLY A 34 2.30 -21.84 -9.88
N PHE A 35 2.54 -21.82 -11.20
CA PHE A 35 3.00 -20.61 -11.89
C PHE A 35 1.91 -19.53 -11.88
N VAL A 36 0.65 -19.92 -12.08
CA VAL A 36 -0.48 -18.98 -12.00
C VAL A 36 -0.70 -18.51 -10.55
N VAL A 37 -0.53 -19.41 -9.57
CA VAL A 37 -0.62 -19.05 -8.15
C VAL A 37 0.45 -18.04 -7.78
N GLN A 38 1.71 -18.25 -8.20
CA GLN A 38 2.79 -17.29 -8.00
C GLN A 38 2.47 -15.95 -8.68
N ALA A 39 1.99 -15.97 -9.93
CA ALA A 39 1.57 -14.74 -10.62
C ALA A 39 0.45 -13.98 -9.89
N ALA A 40 -0.43 -14.68 -9.15
CA ALA A 40 -1.47 -14.06 -8.32
C ALA A 40 -0.88 -13.38 -7.07
N LEU A 41 0.14 -13.99 -6.46
CA LEU A 41 0.89 -13.41 -5.35
C LEU A 41 1.69 -12.20 -5.82
N ASP A 42 2.35 -12.29 -6.99
CA ASP A 42 3.06 -11.18 -7.62
C ASP A 42 2.14 -10.02 -7.96
N TYR A 43 0.91 -10.29 -8.41
CA TYR A 43 -0.09 -9.25 -8.62
C TYR A 43 -0.44 -8.55 -7.31
N ARG A 44 -0.69 -9.30 -6.23
CA ARG A 44 -0.98 -8.68 -4.93
C ARG A 44 0.20 -7.89 -4.40
N HIS A 45 1.41 -8.40 -4.56
CA HIS A 45 2.63 -7.72 -4.14
C HIS A 45 2.90 -6.49 -5.04
N ASN A 46 3.14 -6.67 -6.33
CA ASN A 46 3.63 -5.62 -7.22
C ASN A 46 2.53 -4.81 -7.92
N GLY A 47 1.35 -5.40 -8.11
CA GLY A 47 0.25 -4.81 -8.88
C GLY A 47 -0.74 -4.01 -8.05
N THR A 48 -0.61 -3.96 -6.72
CA THR A 48 -1.57 -3.27 -5.85
C THR A 48 -0.88 -2.37 -4.84
N ALA A 49 -1.52 -1.25 -4.48
CA ALA A 49 -0.91 -0.27 -3.59
C ALA A 49 -0.70 -0.79 -2.16
N ASP A 50 -1.51 -1.74 -1.70
CA ASP A 50 -1.45 -2.27 -0.33
C ASP A 50 -0.48 -3.46 -0.13
N GLY A 51 -0.16 -4.22 -1.18
CA GLY A 51 0.82 -5.31 -1.11
C GLY A 51 0.39 -6.58 -0.40
N ARG A 52 -0.88 -6.69 0.00
CA ARG A 52 -1.34 -7.77 0.88
C ARG A 52 -1.74 -8.99 0.08
N LEU A 53 -1.01 -10.07 0.30
CA LEU A 53 -1.24 -11.33 -0.39
C LEU A 53 -2.58 -11.99 0.00
N GLY A 54 -3.03 -11.74 1.23
CA GLY A 54 -4.28 -12.29 1.78
C GLY A 54 -5.52 -11.41 1.56
N LEU A 55 -5.38 -10.18 1.05
CA LEU A 55 -6.49 -9.24 0.88
C LEU A 55 -7.06 -9.31 -0.53
N TRP A 56 -8.18 -10.01 -0.67
CA TRP A 56 -8.87 -10.15 -1.96
C TRP A 56 -10.24 -9.52 -1.92
N ARG A 57 -10.55 -8.73 -2.97
CA ARG A 57 -11.87 -8.18 -3.26
C ARG A 57 -12.28 -8.61 -4.66
N ALA A 58 -13.57 -8.53 -4.98
CA ALA A 58 -14.07 -8.84 -6.32
C ALA A 58 -13.34 -8.05 -7.42
N ALA A 59 -13.01 -6.77 -7.14
CA ALA A 59 -12.22 -5.93 -8.04
C ALA A 59 -10.81 -6.48 -8.28
N HIS A 60 -10.14 -7.01 -7.24
CA HIS A 60 -8.81 -7.61 -7.37
C HIS A 60 -8.85 -8.89 -8.23
N VAL A 61 -9.91 -9.69 -8.08
CA VAL A 61 -10.13 -10.89 -8.92
C VAL A 61 -10.31 -10.51 -10.38
N GLU A 62 -11.15 -9.50 -10.65
CA GLU A 62 -11.41 -9.02 -12.01
C GLU A 62 -10.14 -8.44 -12.64
N GLU A 63 -9.42 -7.57 -11.92
CA GLU A 63 -8.18 -6.96 -12.38
C GLU A 63 -7.09 -8.01 -12.65
N PHE A 64 -6.91 -8.97 -11.73
CA PHE A 64 -5.92 -10.02 -11.91
C PHE A 64 -6.19 -10.87 -13.16
N LEU A 65 -7.44 -11.36 -13.31
CA LEU A 65 -7.79 -12.27 -14.40
C LEU A 65 -7.92 -11.55 -15.75
N LEU A 66 -8.43 -10.30 -15.77
CA LEU A 66 -8.82 -9.62 -17.01
C LEU A 66 -7.87 -8.48 -17.44
N ASP A 67 -6.95 -8.05 -16.59
CA ASP A 67 -5.91 -7.07 -16.94
C ASP A 67 -4.48 -7.55 -16.65
N TRP A 68 -4.19 -8.02 -15.42
CA TRP A 68 -2.83 -8.44 -15.04
C TRP A 68 -2.33 -9.64 -15.84
N LEU A 69 -3.01 -10.79 -15.78
CA LEU A 69 -2.59 -12.00 -16.52
C LEU A 69 -2.51 -11.76 -18.04
N PRO A 70 -3.49 -11.11 -18.70
CA PRO A 70 -3.35 -10.74 -20.11
C PRO A 70 -2.11 -9.91 -20.40
N ARG A 71 -1.66 -9.08 -19.46
CA ARG A 71 -0.48 -8.22 -19.60
C ARG A 71 0.83 -8.94 -19.33
N THR A 72 0.91 -9.76 -18.28
CA THR A 72 2.16 -10.31 -17.73
C THR A 72 2.41 -11.78 -18.10
N LEU A 73 1.37 -12.61 -18.11
CA LEU A 73 1.48 -14.05 -18.38
C LEU A 73 1.79 -14.28 -19.87
N THR A 74 2.98 -14.80 -20.15
CA THR A 74 3.42 -15.15 -21.50
C THR A 74 3.13 -16.62 -21.79
N VAL A 75 2.27 -16.87 -22.79
CA VAL A 75 1.98 -18.22 -23.30
C VAL A 75 2.61 -18.34 -24.68
N LEU A 76 3.51 -19.31 -24.86
CA LEU A 76 4.23 -19.48 -26.11
C LEU A 76 3.35 -20.16 -27.18
N PRO A 77 3.63 -19.94 -28.48
CA PRO A 77 2.89 -20.60 -29.54
C PRO A 77 2.87 -22.13 -29.38
N GLY A 78 1.67 -22.71 -29.42
CA GLY A 78 1.45 -24.15 -29.28
C GLY A 78 1.32 -24.67 -27.85
N GLN A 79 1.50 -23.83 -26.83
CA GLN A 79 1.20 -24.17 -25.44
C GLN A 79 -0.27 -23.88 -25.09
N PRO A 80 -0.93 -24.72 -24.27
CA PRO A 80 -2.25 -24.41 -23.76
C PRO A 80 -2.19 -23.19 -22.83
N VAL A 81 -3.23 -22.36 -22.84
CA VAL A 81 -3.37 -21.29 -21.86
C VAL A 81 -3.62 -21.93 -20.49
N PRO A 82 -2.82 -21.59 -19.45
CA PRO A 82 -3.05 -22.09 -18.09
C PRO A 82 -4.45 -21.75 -17.57
N ASP A 83 -4.98 -22.58 -16.67
CA ASP A 83 -6.27 -22.31 -16.01
C ASP A 83 -6.12 -21.22 -14.94
N GLY A 84 -6.20 -19.96 -15.39
CA GLY A 84 -6.20 -18.76 -14.54
C GLY A 84 -7.29 -18.80 -13.45
N PRO A 85 -8.57 -18.89 -13.83
CA PRO A 85 -9.69 -18.90 -12.88
C PRO A 85 -9.65 -20.06 -11.88
N GLY A 86 -9.34 -21.28 -12.34
CA GLY A 86 -9.26 -22.47 -11.48
C GLY A 86 -8.14 -22.36 -10.45
N SER A 87 -6.94 -21.95 -10.87
CA SER A 87 -5.78 -21.82 -9.99
C SER A 87 -5.95 -20.68 -8.97
N LEU A 88 -6.54 -19.55 -9.37
CA LEU A 88 -6.89 -18.48 -8.42
C LEU A 88 -7.92 -18.96 -7.40
N LEU A 89 -8.94 -19.72 -7.82
CA LEU A 89 -9.94 -20.25 -6.91
C LEU A 89 -9.34 -21.23 -5.90
N ALA A 90 -8.39 -22.07 -6.33
CA ALA A 90 -7.65 -22.96 -5.44
C ALA A 90 -6.84 -22.16 -4.40
N LEU A 91 -6.12 -21.11 -4.82
CA LEU A 91 -5.42 -20.21 -3.90
C LEU A 91 -6.38 -19.58 -2.88
N LEU A 92 -7.51 -19.03 -3.32
CA LEU A 92 -8.48 -18.38 -2.42
C LEU A 92 -9.09 -19.35 -1.41
N ARG A 93 -9.34 -20.60 -1.80
CA ARG A 93 -9.83 -21.65 -0.90
C ARG A 93 -8.76 -22.07 0.11
N TYR A 94 -7.51 -22.21 -0.35
CA TYR A 94 -6.39 -22.51 0.54
C TYR A 94 -6.21 -21.40 1.57
N LEU A 95 -6.20 -20.12 1.16
CA LEU A 95 -6.05 -18.99 2.08
C LEU A 95 -7.15 -19.01 3.16
N ASP A 96 -8.39 -19.30 2.80
CA ASP A 96 -9.53 -19.40 3.72
C ASP A 96 -9.37 -20.57 4.69
N ALA A 97 -9.06 -21.77 4.18
CA ALA A 97 -8.87 -22.98 4.97
C ALA A 97 -7.67 -22.88 5.93
N ALA A 98 -6.60 -22.19 5.51
CA ALA A 98 -5.38 -21.98 6.27
C ALA A 98 -5.45 -20.80 7.26
N GLY A 99 -6.55 -20.04 7.28
CA GLY A 99 -6.68 -18.86 8.14
C GLY A 99 -5.75 -17.69 7.75
N LEU A 100 -5.41 -17.58 6.47
CA LEU A 100 -4.49 -16.58 5.92
C LEU A 100 -5.20 -15.40 5.23
N VAL A 101 -6.54 -15.46 5.13
CA VAL A 101 -7.37 -14.38 4.58
C VAL A 101 -7.29 -13.14 5.45
N ASP A 102 -7.13 -11.98 4.81
CA ASP A 102 -7.35 -10.70 5.47
C ASP A 102 -8.87 -10.45 5.60
N PRO A 103 -9.41 -10.34 6.82
CA PRO A 103 -10.86 -10.23 7.04
C PRO A 103 -11.48 -8.93 6.50
N ARG A 104 -10.67 -7.95 6.08
CA ARG A 104 -11.13 -6.71 5.42
C ARG A 104 -11.41 -6.89 3.92
N GLY A 105 -11.15 -8.09 3.39
CA GLY A 105 -11.48 -8.51 2.03
C GLY A 105 -12.93 -8.97 1.88
N ASP A 106 -13.30 -9.32 0.66
CA ASP A 106 -14.58 -9.96 0.39
C ASP A 106 -14.55 -11.43 0.84
N GLY A 107 -15.64 -11.92 1.43
CA GLY A 107 -15.72 -13.33 1.83
C GLY A 107 -15.65 -14.30 0.64
N LEU A 108 -15.20 -15.53 0.89
CA LEU A 108 -14.95 -16.56 -0.13
C LEU A 108 -16.13 -16.78 -1.10
N THR A 109 -17.38 -16.67 -0.63
CA THR A 109 -18.58 -16.79 -1.49
C THR A 109 -18.70 -15.66 -2.51
N ALA A 110 -18.33 -14.43 -2.14
CA ALA A 110 -18.31 -13.31 -3.07
C ALA A 110 -17.15 -13.45 -4.07
N LEU A 111 -15.97 -13.86 -3.60
CA LEU A 111 -14.82 -14.09 -4.48
C LEU A 111 -15.07 -15.23 -5.47
N LYS A 112 -15.68 -16.35 -5.06
CA LYS A 112 -16.12 -17.44 -5.94
C LYS A 112 -17.01 -16.94 -7.09
N ARG A 113 -17.94 -16.03 -6.79
CA ARG A 113 -18.80 -15.41 -7.81
C ARG A 113 -18.00 -14.51 -8.74
N ALA A 114 -17.09 -13.69 -8.21
CA ALA A 114 -16.22 -12.84 -9.02
C ALA A 114 -15.36 -13.66 -10.00
N VAL A 115 -14.75 -14.75 -9.53
CA VAL A 115 -13.98 -15.68 -10.39
C VAL A 115 -14.87 -16.26 -11.48
N SER A 116 -16.07 -16.71 -11.13
CA SER A 116 -17.02 -17.31 -12.09
C SER A 116 -17.46 -16.30 -13.16
N CYS A 117 -17.69 -15.03 -12.78
CA CYS A 117 -18.02 -13.97 -13.73
C CYS A 117 -16.84 -13.68 -14.67
N ALA A 118 -15.64 -13.52 -14.13
CA ALA A 118 -14.43 -13.22 -14.91
C ALA A 118 -14.03 -14.38 -15.84
N ALA A 119 -14.26 -15.63 -15.43
CA ALA A 119 -13.94 -16.82 -16.22
C ALA A 119 -14.58 -16.81 -17.62
N GLY A 120 -15.77 -16.21 -17.76
CA GLY A 120 -16.46 -16.10 -19.04
C GLY A 120 -15.74 -15.21 -20.07
N GLU A 121 -14.99 -14.20 -19.61
CA GLU A 121 -14.24 -13.28 -20.47
C GLU A 121 -12.74 -13.59 -20.56
N PHE A 122 -12.21 -14.37 -19.61
CA PHE A 122 -10.79 -14.63 -19.44
C PHE A 122 -10.07 -15.02 -20.74
N GLY A 123 -10.59 -16.02 -21.47
CA GLY A 123 -9.96 -16.49 -22.70
C GLY A 123 -9.90 -15.42 -23.80
N ALA A 124 -10.96 -14.62 -23.94
CA ALA A 124 -10.99 -13.51 -24.91
C ALA A 124 -10.01 -12.40 -24.54
N ARG A 125 -9.89 -12.07 -23.24
CA ARG A 125 -8.94 -11.05 -22.76
C ARG A 125 -7.48 -11.51 -22.91
N MET A 126 -7.19 -12.78 -22.65
CA MET A 126 -5.84 -13.35 -22.85
C MET A 126 -5.39 -13.30 -24.32
N ALA A 127 -6.31 -13.50 -25.26
CA ALA A 127 -6.03 -13.51 -26.70
C ALA A 127 -5.89 -12.10 -27.32
N ASP A 128 -6.40 -11.06 -26.66
CA ASP A 128 -6.35 -9.68 -27.16
C ASP A 128 -4.94 -9.08 -27.06
N ARG A 129 -4.24 -9.00 -28.20
CA ARG A 129 -2.86 -8.48 -28.27
C ARG A 129 -2.75 -7.02 -27.82
N THR A 130 -3.81 -6.22 -27.93
CA THR A 130 -3.80 -4.81 -27.49
C THR A 130 -3.70 -4.66 -25.97
N ARG A 131 -4.01 -5.74 -25.23
CA ARG A 131 -3.93 -5.79 -23.77
C ARG A 131 -2.59 -6.31 -23.25
N TRP A 132 -1.74 -6.85 -24.12
CA TRP A 132 -0.48 -7.44 -23.69
C TRP A 132 0.51 -6.40 -23.17
N GLY A 133 1.36 -6.81 -22.23
CA GLY A 133 2.52 -6.03 -21.83
C GLY A 133 3.55 -5.98 -22.95
N LEU A 134 4.41 -4.96 -22.93
CA LEU A 134 5.45 -4.76 -23.95
C LEU A 134 6.41 -5.96 -24.04
N ALA A 135 6.83 -6.50 -22.89
CA ALA A 135 7.70 -7.68 -22.84
C ALA A 135 7.03 -8.89 -23.49
N LYS A 136 5.80 -9.22 -23.07
CA LYS A 136 4.99 -10.31 -23.65
C LYS A 136 4.83 -10.15 -25.16
N PHE A 137 4.48 -8.95 -25.64
CA PHE A 137 4.33 -8.67 -27.07
C PHE A 137 5.60 -9.03 -27.85
N TRP A 138 6.77 -8.58 -27.39
CA TRP A 138 8.03 -8.87 -28.07
C TRP A 138 8.46 -10.34 -27.94
N THR A 139 8.30 -10.95 -26.78
CA THR A 139 8.64 -12.37 -26.55
C THR A 139 7.81 -13.29 -27.43
N VAL A 140 6.49 -13.08 -27.49
CA VAL A 140 5.60 -13.87 -28.34
C VAL A 140 5.89 -13.62 -29.82
N THR A 141 6.12 -12.37 -30.23
CA THR A 141 6.48 -12.05 -31.63
C THR A 141 7.80 -12.70 -32.04
N ALA A 142 8.80 -12.74 -31.16
CA ALA A 142 10.06 -13.43 -31.41
C ALA A 142 9.86 -14.94 -31.56
N ALA A 143 9.09 -15.55 -30.65
CA ALA A 143 8.77 -16.98 -30.69
C ALA A 143 7.97 -17.38 -31.94
N GLU A 144 6.98 -16.57 -32.35
CA GLU A 144 6.20 -16.74 -33.59
C GLU A 144 7.09 -16.72 -34.85
N GLN A 145 8.25 -16.04 -34.78
CA GLN A 145 9.25 -15.98 -35.85
C GLN A 145 10.37 -17.02 -35.71
N GLY A 146 10.22 -17.97 -34.79
CA GLY A 146 11.16 -19.08 -34.58
C GLY A 146 12.46 -18.67 -33.87
N VAL A 147 12.46 -17.55 -33.15
CA VAL A 147 13.58 -17.16 -32.28
C VAL A 147 13.52 -17.99 -31.00
N ASP A 148 14.65 -18.58 -30.62
CA ASP A 148 14.79 -19.21 -29.30
C ASP A 148 14.86 -18.13 -28.23
N ILE A 149 13.79 -18.00 -27.45
CA ILE A 149 13.65 -16.99 -26.40
C ILE A 149 14.56 -17.27 -25.19
N MET A 150 15.07 -18.50 -25.05
CA MET A 150 15.98 -18.88 -23.96
C MET A 150 17.44 -18.56 -24.32
N ASP A 151 17.74 -18.25 -25.59
CA ASP A 151 19.07 -17.80 -26.04
C ASP A 151 19.14 -16.26 -26.03
N GLU A 152 19.85 -15.71 -25.03
CA GLU A 152 20.10 -14.26 -24.89
C GLU A 152 20.70 -13.64 -26.15
N ALA A 153 21.60 -14.34 -26.84
CA ALA A 153 22.24 -13.82 -28.05
C ALA A 153 21.24 -13.80 -29.23
N ALA A 154 20.32 -14.76 -29.30
CA ALA A 154 19.25 -14.77 -30.28
C ALA A 154 18.25 -13.62 -30.05
N MET A 155 17.87 -13.38 -28.80
CA MET A 155 17.00 -12.26 -28.43
C MET A 155 17.65 -10.90 -28.70
N ALA A 156 18.96 -10.74 -28.40
CA ALA A 156 19.69 -9.52 -28.73
C ALA A 156 19.73 -9.23 -30.24
N ARG A 157 19.95 -10.27 -31.08
CA ARG A 157 19.89 -10.15 -32.54
C ARG A 157 18.49 -9.79 -33.03
N PHE A 158 17.44 -10.36 -32.42
CA PHE A 158 16.06 -10.02 -32.74
C PHE A 158 15.74 -8.56 -32.39
N ALA A 159 16.12 -8.09 -31.21
CA ALA A 159 15.91 -6.71 -30.77
C ALA A 159 16.59 -5.70 -31.71
N GLU A 160 17.83 -5.96 -32.15
CA GLU A 160 18.51 -5.08 -33.10
C GLU A 160 17.81 -5.02 -34.46
N ARG A 161 17.37 -6.17 -34.99
CA ARG A 161 16.57 -6.21 -36.24
C ARG A 161 15.24 -5.46 -36.10
N ALA A 162 14.58 -5.56 -34.94
CA ALA A 162 13.34 -4.83 -34.68
C ALA A 162 13.58 -3.31 -34.68
N ARG A 163 14.69 -2.86 -34.08
CA ARG A 163 15.09 -1.45 -34.01
C ARG A 163 15.33 -0.82 -35.39
N ILE A 164 15.94 -1.56 -36.31
CA ILE A 164 16.18 -1.10 -37.69
C ILE A 164 14.99 -1.35 -38.64
N GLY A 165 13.87 -1.87 -38.12
CA GLY A 165 12.62 -2.06 -38.87
C GLY A 165 12.57 -3.31 -39.75
N GLU A 166 13.47 -4.27 -39.56
CA GLU A 166 13.55 -5.52 -40.34
C GLU A 166 12.60 -6.62 -39.81
N VAL A 167 12.08 -6.47 -38.59
CA VAL A 167 11.14 -7.42 -37.99
C VAL A 167 9.70 -7.03 -38.36
N PRO A 168 8.91 -7.93 -38.95
CA PRO A 168 7.48 -7.69 -39.15
C PRO A 168 6.73 -7.80 -37.81
N TYR A 169 5.97 -6.77 -37.45
CA TYR A 169 5.08 -6.76 -36.29
C TYR A 169 3.91 -5.80 -36.54
N ASP A 170 2.83 -5.95 -35.76
CA ASP A 170 1.66 -5.08 -35.83
C ASP A 170 1.93 -3.76 -35.09
N ARG A 171 2.03 -2.67 -35.86
CA ARG A 171 2.34 -1.33 -35.33
C ARG A 171 1.15 -0.72 -34.59
N ASP A 172 -0.07 -0.92 -35.07
CA ASP A 172 -1.27 -0.34 -34.46
C ASP A 172 -1.50 -0.95 -33.07
N VAL A 173 -1.23 -2.25 -32.92
CA VAL A 173 -1.24 -2.93 -31.63
C VAL A 173 -0.17 -2.38 -30.69
N LEU A 174 1.07 -2.20 -31.18
CA LEU A 174 2.15 -1.65 -30.36
C LEU A 174 1.86 -0.21 -29.91
N ASP A 175 1.34 0.63 -30.80
CA ASP A 175 0.95 2.00 -30.49
C ASP A 175 -0.17 2.06 -29.44
N THR A 176 -1.12 1.12 -29.51
CA THR A 176 -2.18 0.97 -28.50
C THR A 176 -1.60 0.58 -27.13
N ILE A 177 -0.68 -0.39 -27.10
CA ILE A 177 0.02 -0.82 -25.88
C ILE A 177 0.79 0.36 -25.25
N MET A 178 1.52 1.11 -26.08
CA MET A 178 2.33 2.26 -25.63
C MET A 178 1.44 3.40 -25.12
N THR A 179 0.38 3.75 -25.84
CA THR A 179 -0.59 4.77 -25.41
C THR A 179 -1.21 4.40 -24.07
N ARG A 180 -1.65 3.15 -23.90
CA ARG A 180 -2.19 2.66 -22.63
C ARG A 180 -1.16 2.78 -21.51
N ARG A 181 0.11 2.43 -21.73
CA ARG A 181 1.16 2.55 -20.71
C ARG A 181 1.38 3.99 -20.25
N VAL A 182 1.28 4.96 -21.17
CA VAL A 182 1.39 6.38 -20.84
C VAL A 182 0.16 6.87 -20.07
N THR A 183 -1.04 6.46 -20.47
CA THR A 183 -2.28 6.97 -19.85
C THR A 183 -2.70 6.24 -18.57
N ALA A 184 -2.40 4.95 -18.47
CA ALA A 184 -2.84 4.08 -17.37
C ALA A 184 -1.68 3.59 -16.49
N GLY A 185 -0.45 4.00 -16.79
CA GLY A 185 0.74 3.63 -16.01
C GLY A 185 1.29 2.24 -16.31
N SER A 186 2.29 1.87 -15.52
CA SER A 186 2.93 0.56 -15.55
C SER A 186 2.00 -0.53 -15.00
N ALA A 187 2.33 -1.81 -15.20
CA ALA A 187 1.60 -2.88 -14.51
C ALA A 187 1.83 -2.82 -12.99
N GLN A 188 3.06 -2.48 -12.60
CA GLN A 188 3.46 -2.31 -11.22
C GLN A 188 2.94 -0.97 -10.70
N VAL A 189 2.40 -1.03 -9.50
CA VAL A 189 1.88 0.13 -8.76
C VAL A 189 2.90 0.46 -7.68
N GLU A 190 3.18 1.74 -7.49
CA GLU A 190 4.02 2.20 -6.39
C GLU A 190 3.38 1.81 -5.05
N ARG A 191 4.17 1.15 -4.18
CA ARG A 191 3.70 0.72 -2.87
C ARG A 191 3.31 1.96 -2.07
N ALA A 192 2.09 1.96 -1.55
CA ALA A 192 1.68 3.00 -0.62
C ALA A 192 2.25 2.72 0.77
N GLU A 193 2.79 3.75 1.40
CA GLU A 193 3.19 3.70 2.81
C GLU A 193 2.03 3.27 3.70
N PRO A 194 2.23 2.26 4.59
CA PRO A 194 1.21 1.79 5.48
C PRO A 194 0.78 2.89 6.45
N GLN A 195 -0.52 2.98 6.70
CA GLN A 195 -1.10 3.93 7.65
C GLN A 195 -1.31 3.23 8.99
N LEU A 196 -0.99 3.92 10.10
CA LEU A 196 -1.36 3.44 11.43
C LEU A 196 -2.90 3.41 11.58
N PRO A 197 -3.43 2.48 12.41
CA PRO A 197 -4.84 2.46 12.74
C PRO A 197 -5.27 3.77 13.38
N VAL A 198 -6.49 4.20 13.07
CA VAL A 198 -7.11 5.36 13.72
C VAL A 198 -8.37 4.93 14.47
N THR A 199 -8.81 5.74 15.43
CA THR A 199 -10.13 5.59 16.06
C THR A 199 -11.07 6.67 15.52
N LEU A 200 -12.30 6.30 15.19
CA LEU A 200 -13.34 7.24 14.75
C LEU A 200 -14.51 7.26 15.73
N ALA A 201 -15.11 8.43 15.90
CA ALA A 201 -16.39 8.54 16.58
C ALA A 201 -17.51 7.78 15.85
N GLN A 202 -18.55 7.41 16.60
CA GLN A 202 -19.74 6.78 16.06
C GLN A 202 -20.47 7.68 15.05
N GLU A 203 -21.18 7.06 14.11
CA GLU A 203 -21.77 7.77 12.97
C GLU A 203 -22.82 8.83 13.36
N ASP A 204 -23.55 8.62 14.45
CA ASP A 204 -24.47 9.60 15.02
C ASP A 204 -23.73 10.86 15.48
N VAL A 205 -22.61 10.71 16.20
CA VAL A 205 -21.74 11.82 16.60
C VAL A 205 -21.15 12.53 15.39
N LEU A 206 -20.73 11.79 14.35
CA LEU A 206 -20.25 12.40 13.11
C LEU A 206 -21.35 13.20 12.41
N ARG A 207 -22.59 12.70 12.39
CA ARG A 207 -23.73 13.41 11.81
C ARG A 207 -24.08 14.68 12.58
N GLU A 208 -24.00 14.66 13.90
CA GLU A 208 -24.17 15.86 14.74
C GLU A 208 -23.07 16.90 14.46
N ARG A 209 -21.81 16.45 14.39
CA ARG A 209 -20.67 17.32 14.05
C ARG A 209 -20.80 17.93 12.66
N ALA A 210 -21.21 17.14 11.66
CA ALA A 210 -21.44 17.63 10.31
C ALA A 210 -22.57 18.67 10.26
N ALA A 211 -23.64 18.48 11.04
CA ALA A 211 -24.74 19.44 11.15
C ALA A 211 -24.32 20.76 11.81
N ALA A 212 -23.32 20.74 12.68
CA ALA A 212 -22.79 21.93 13.35
C ALA A 212 -21.89 22.79 12.45
N VAL A 213 -21.41 22.27 11.31
CA VAL A 213 -20.56 23.01 10.37
C VAL A 213 -21.40 24.08 9.64
N PRO A 214 -21.11 25.39 9.80
CA PRO A 214 -21.92 26.46 9.19
C PRO A 214 -22.02 26.35 7.66
N LEU A 215 -20.91 25.95 7.01
CA LEU A 215 -20.84 25.79 5.56
C LEU A 215 -21.87 24.77 5.03
N ILE A 216 -22.15 23.71 5.78
CA ILE A 216 -23.14 22.69 5.40
C ILE A 216 -24.55 23.29 5.38
N GLY A 217 -24.89 24.10 6.38
CA GLY A 217 -26.11 24.89 6.40
C GLY A 217 -26.19 25.85 5.20
N GLN A 218 -25.10 26.55 4.89
CA GLN A 218 -25.02 27.49 3.77
C GLN A 218 -25.22 26.79 2.41
N LEU A 219 -24.61 25.63 2.18
CA LEU A 219 -24.77 24.85 0.95
C LEU A 219 -26.22 24.36 0.77
N ALA A 220 -26.84 23.89 1.86
CA ALA A 220 -28.24 23.46 1.83
C ALA A 220 -29.18 24.64 1.50
N GLN A 221 -28.96 25.79 2.14
CA GLN A 221 -29.72 27.01 1.89
C GLN A 221 -29.53 27.54 0.47
N LEU A 222 -28.31 27.51 -0.08
CA LEU A 222 -28.02 27.91 -1.45
C LEU A 222 -28.75 27.02 -2.47
N ALA A 223 -28.77 25.70 -2.24
CA ALA A 223 -29.54 24.78 -3.07
C ALA A 223 -31.04 25.07 -2.99
N GLY A 224 -31.56 25.35 -1.80
CA GLY A 224 -32.95 25.78 -1.59
C GLY A 224 -33.27 27.10 -2.30
N TRP A 225 -32.37 28.07 -2.23
CA TRP A 225 -32.48 29.37 -2.90
C TRP A 225 -32.57 29.24 -4.43
N ALA A 226 -31.78 28.35 -5.03
CA ALA A 226 -31.83 28.10 -6.47
C ALA A 226 -33.18 27.51 -6.93
N GLY A 227 -33.77 26.63 -6.10
CA GLY A 227 -35.10 26.08 -6.32
C GLY A 227 -35.27 25.25 -7.61
N SER A 228 -36.48 24.71 -7.82
CA SER A 228 -36.83 23.94 -9.02
C SER A 228 -37.15 24.83 -10.23
N GLU A 229 -37.65 26.04 -10.01
CA GLU A 229 -38.01 27.01 -11.06
C GLU A 229 -36.78 27.71 -11.69
N GLY A 230 -35.68 27.70 -10.93
CA GLY A 230 -34.39 28.26 -11.31
C GLY A 230 -34.34 29.79 -11.32
N ARG A 231 -33.16 30.33 -11.03
CA ARG A 231 -32.89 31.78 -11.01
C ARG A 231 -32.01 32.23 -12.16
N GLU A 232 -32.19 33.46 -12.63
CA GLU A 232 -31.53 33.97 -13.82
C GLU A 232 -30.09 34.44 -13.55
N LEU A 233 -29.17 34.05 -14.42
CA LEU A 233 -27.80 34.52 -14.43
C LEU A 233 -27.63 35.66 -15.44
N THR A 234 -26.55 36.41 -15.31
CA THR A 234 -26.13 37.40 -16.31
C THR A 234 -25.71 36.72 -17.61
N LYS A 235 -25.58 37.49 -18.71
CA LYS A 235 -25.08 36.97 -20.01
C LYS A 235 -23.67 36.37 -19.91
N ALA A 236 -22.87 36.81 -18.93
CA ALA A 236 -21.54 36.28 -18.63
C ALA A 236 -21.59 35.01 -17.74
N GLY A 237 -22.77 34.48 -17.44
CA GLY A 237 -22.93 33.30 -16.58
C GLY A 237 -22.70 33.55 -15.09
N ARG A 238 -22.63 34.82 -14.67
CA ARG A 238 -22.42 35.23 -13.28
C ARG A 238 -23.75 35.51 -12.57
N LEU A 239 -23.75 35.45 -11.24
CA LEU A 239 -24.86 35.92 -10.41
C LEU A 239 -25.18 37.40 -10.72
N ARG A 240 -26.46 37.79 -10.65
CA ARG A 240 -26.83 39.20 -10.67
C ARG A 240 -26.34 39.86 -9.39
N VAL A 241 -26.00 41.15 -9.42
CA VAL A 241 -25.52 41.85 -8.22
C VAL A 241 -26.56 41.81 -7.09
N ALA A 242 -27.84 41.99 -7.41
CA ALA A 242 -28.94 41.87 -6.44
C ALA A 242 -29.03 40.46 -5.84
N ASP A 243 -29.01 39.42 -6.68
CA ASP A 243 -29.01 38.02 -6.22
C ASP A 243 -27.76 37.69 -5.37
N GLY A 244 -26.60 38.25 -5.73
CA GLY A 244 -25.37 38.12 -4.95
C GLY A 244 -25.48 38.78 -3.57
N GLN A 245 -25.98 40.02 -3.50
CA GLN A 245 -26.19 40.73 -2.23
C GLN A 245 -27.24 40.03 -1.35
N ASP A 246 -28.30 39.48 -1.95
CA ASP A 246 -29.29 38.70 -1.24
C ASP A 246 -28.70 37.41 -0.66
N LEU A 247 -27.82 36.74 -1.42
CA LEU A 247 -27.10 35.55 -0.95
C LEU A 247 -26.11 35.87 0.18
N VAL A 248 -25.41 37.01 0.14
CA VAL A 248 -24.53 37.43 1.26
C VAL A 248 -25.31 37.52 2.57
N ARG A 249 -26.50 38.14 2.54
CA ARG A 249 -27.34 38.28 3.73
C ARG A 249 -27.97 36.96 4.15
N ALA A 250 -28.43 36.15 3.19
CA ALA A 250 -29.12 34.90 3.49
C ALA A 250 -28.18 33.82 4.04
N LEU A 251 -26.96 33.74 3.51
CA LEU A 251 -25.96 32.74 3.89
C LEU A 251 -24.99 33.24 4.97
N ASP A 252 -25.10 34.51 5.37
CA ASP A 252 -24.19 35.18 6.31
C ASP A 252 -22.70 35.00 5.92
N THR A 253 -22.38 35.23 4.65
CA THR A 253 -21.00 35.01 4.16
C THR A 253 -20.03 36.08 4.65
N GLY A 254 -20.52 37.25 5.05
CA GLY A 254 -19.71 38.39 5.47
C GLY A 254 -18.93 39.06 4.33
N ASP A 255 -19.26 38.81 3.07
CA ASP A 255 -18.69 39.58 1.95
C ASP A 255 -19.10 41.07 2.04
N PRO A 256 -18.22 42.00 1.66
CA PRO A 256 -18.59 43.42 1.62
C PRO A 256 -19.66 43.65 0.55
N VAL A 257 -20.83 44.15 0.94
CA VAL A 257 -21.96 44.42 0.02
C VAL A 257 -22.02 45.87 -0.45
N GLU A 258 -21.30 46.77 0.21
CA GLU A 258 -21.25 48.19 -0.13
C GLU A 258 -20.36 48.43 -1.35
N GLN A 259 -20.86 49.18 -2.33
CA GLN A 259 -20.14 49.56 -3.57
C GLN A 259 -19.77 48.43 -4.54
N VAL A 260 -20.34 47.23 -4.38
CA VAL A 260 -20.11 46.08 -5.28
C VAL A 260 -20.61 46.37 -6.69
N ARG A 261 -19.70 46.37 -7.68
CA ARG A 261 -20.02 46.64 -9.10
C ARG A 261 -20.38 45.37 -9.88
N THR A 262 -19.90 44.23 -9.40
CA THR A 262 -20.06 42.91 -10.03
C THR A 262 -20.07 41.83 -8.96
N SER A 263 -20.81 40.75 -9.18
CA SER A 263 -20.80 39.62 -8.24
C SER A 263 -19.41 38.98 -8.09
N ALA A 264 -18.47 39.28 -9.00
CA ALA A 264 -17.07 38.84 -8.90
C ALA A 264 -16.34 39.41 -7.67
N GLU A 265 -16.81 40.52 -7.10
CA GLU A 265 -16.27 41.14 -5.88
C GLU A 265 -16.81 40.49 -4.59
N LEU A 266 -17.58 39.40 -4.70
CA LEU A 266 -18.12 38.61 -3.59
C LEU A 266 -17.41 37.25 -3.49
N PRO A 267 -16.15 37.19 -3.02
CA PRO A 267 -15.34 35.98 -3.06
C PRO A 267 -15.95 34.79 -2.31
N ARG A 268 -16.56 34.99 -1.13
CA ARG A 268 -17.10 33.88 -0.34
C ARG A 268 -18.39 33.31 -0.95
N VAL A 269 -19.30 34.16 -1.42
CA VAL A 269 -20.47 33.70 -2.21
C VAL A 269 -20.04 32.98 -3.48
N ASN A 270 -19.04 33.48 -4.21
CA ASN A 270 -18.55 32.81 -5.43
C ASN A 270 -17.92 31.45 -5.13
N LEU A 271 -17.17 31.33 -4.03
CA LEU A 271 -16.63 30.05 -3.57
C LEU A 271 -17.76 29.06 -3.25
N LEU A 272 -18.76 29.46 -2.44
CA LEU A 272 -19.92 28.61 -2.13
C LEU A 272 -20.70 28.20 -3.38
N PHE A 273 -20.86 29.11 -4.35
CA PHE A 273 -21.52 28.82 -5.61
C PHE A 273 -20.74 27.80 -6.46
N ALA A 274 -19.42 27.98 -6.55
CA ALA A 274 -18.54 27.01 -7.23
C ALA A 274 -18.59 25.65 -6.53
N TRP A 275 -18.53 25.63 -5.20
CA TRP A 275 -18.57 24.43 -4.38
C TRP A 275 -19.89 23.68 -4.55
N ALA A 276 -21.03 24.37 -4.44
CA ALA A 276 -22.35 23.77 -4.65
C ALA A 276 -22.53 23.22 -6.07
N LYS A 277 -21.91 23.85 -7.07
CA LYS A 277 -21.89 23.35 -8.45
C LYS A 277 -21.05 22.07 -8.56
N GLN A 278 -19.83 22.05 -8.02
CA GLN A 278 -18.97 20.87 -8.06
C GLN A 278 -19.55 19.70 -7.25
N ALA A 279 -20.14 19.96 -6.09
CA ALA A 279 -20.88 18.98 -5.29
C ALA A 279 -22.21 18.53 -5.94
N ARG A 280 -22.57 19.07 -7.12
CA ARG A 280 -23.80 18.77 -7.87
C ARG A 280 -25.06 19.01 -7.03
N LEU A 281 -25.05 20.06 -6.21
CA LEU A 281 -26.22 20.56 -5.48
C LEU A 281 -27.05 21.49 -6.36
N ILE A 282 -26.35 22.27 -7.18
CA ILE A 282 -26.91 23.18 -8.18
C ILE A 282 -26.35 22.88 -9.57
N ARG A 283 -27.09 23.28 -10.60
CA ARG A 283 -26.66 23.20 -12.00
C ARG A 283 -27.03 24.46 -12.76
N VAL A 284 -26.22 24.82 -13.76
CA VAL A 284 -26.52 25.94 -14.66
C VAL A 284 -26.99 25.38 -16.00
N ALA A 285 -28.17 25.81 -16.45
CA ALA A 285 -28.73 25.45 -17.74
C ALA A 285 -29.52 26.62 -18.35
N LYS A 286 -29.35 26.88 -19.65
CA LYS A 286 -30.07 27.95 -20.36
C LYS A 286 -30.00 29.32 -19.65
N GLY A 287 -28.83 29.69 -19.11
CA GLY A 287 -28.63 30.96 -18.40
C GLY A 287 -29.31 31.05 -17.04
N ARG A 288 -29.73 29.94 -16.45
CA ARG A 288 -30.37 29.87 -15.13
C ARG A 288 -29.69 28.85 -14.22
N VAL A 289 -29.70 29.09 -12.92
CA VAL A 289 -29.24 28.17 -11.88
C VAL A 289 -30.43 27.44 -11.25
N TYR A 290 -30.35 26.11 -11.16
CA TYR A 290 -31.39 25.24 -10.61
C TYR A 290 -30.84 24.36 -9.50
N ALA A 291 -31.68 24.02 -8.53
CA ALA A 291 -31.42 22.91 -7.62
C ALA A 291 -31.41 21.57 -8.39
N VAL A 292 -30.49 20.68 -8.04
CA VAL A 292 -30.44 19.33 -8.61
C VAL A 292 -31.43 18.44 -7.86
N ALA A 293 -32.49 17.98 -8.54
CA ALA A 293 -33.53 17.16 -7.90
C ALA A 293 -32.97 15.88 -7.25
N LYS A 294 -31.97 15.25 -7.87
CA LYS A 294 -31.28 14.05 -7.34
C LYS A 294 -30.45 14.32 -6.08
N ALA A 295 -30.17 15.58 -5.75
CA ALA A 295 -29.43 15.95 -4.54
C ALA A 295 -30.29 15.92 -3.28
N ARG A 296 -31.63 15.77 -3.39
CA ARG A 296 -32.56 15.85 -2.26
C ARG A 296 -32.25 14.89 -1.09
N PRO A 297 -31.91 13.61 -1.31
CA PRO A 297 -31.57 12.71 -0.19
C PRO A 297 -30.34 13.19 0.58
N VAL A 298 -29.30 13.59 -0.14
CA VAL A 298 -28.06 14.07 0.47
C VAL A 298 -28.26 15.43 1.16
N LEU A 299 -29.11 16.31 0.64
CA LEU A 299 -29.46 17.57 1.33
C LEU A 299 -30.23 17.35 2.65
N ALA A 300 -30.82 16.17 2.85
CA ALA A 300 -31.55 15.82 4.07
C ALA A 300 -30.66 15.15 5.13
N ASP A 301 -29.45 14.71 4.78
CA ASP A 301 -28.49 14.09 5.69
C ASP A 301 -27.22 14.96 5.77
N PRO A 302 -26.98 15.66 6.90
CA PRO A 302 -25.82 16.53 7.07
C PRO A 302 -24.48 15.83 6.85
N LEU A 303 -24.36 14.56 7.25
CA LEU A 303 -23.11 13.81 7.07
C LEU A 303 -22.86 13.51 5.59
N ALA A 304 -23.88 13.03 4.88
CA ALA A 304 -23.78 12.79 3.44
C ALA A 304 -23.53 14.08 2.64
N LEU A 305 -24.09 15.22 3.09
CA LEU A 305 -23.84 16.52 2.48
C LEU A 305 -22.39 16.97 2.71
N TRP A 306 -21.87 16.76 3.92
CA TRP A 306 -20.48 17.03 4.26
C TRP A 306 -19.52 16.18 3.43
N GLU A 307 -19.71 14.85 3.38
CA GLU A 307 -18.86 13.94 2.60
C GLU A 307 -18.87 14.33 1.11
N ARG A 308 -20.03 14.67 0.55
CA ARG A 308 -20.11 15.12 -0.85
C ARG A 308 -19.47 16.49 -1.09
N ALA A 309 -19.53 17.40 -0.13
CA ALA A 309 -18.83 18.68 -0.22
C ALA A 309 -17.32 18.50 -0.09
N PHE A 310 -16.85 17.59 0.76
CA PHE A 310 -15.43 17.23 0.88
C PHE A 310 -14.87 16.69 -0.44
N GLU A 311 -15.56 15.76 -1.09
CA GLU A 311 -15.15 15.24 -2.40
C GLU A 311 -15.09 16.33 -3.48
N ALA A 312 -16.00 17.30 -3.42
CA ALA A 312 -16.00 18.43 -4.35
C ALA A 312 -14.83 19.41 -4.12
N PHE A 313 -14.22 19.42 -2.92
CA PHE A 313 -13.15 20.35 -2.55
C PHE A 313 -11.91 20.20 -3.45
N PHE A 314 -11.57 18.96 -3.82
CA PHE A 314 -10.46 18.66 -4.73
C PHE A 314 -10.63 19.29 -6.12
N GLU A 315 -11.82 19.72 -6.50
CA GLU A 315 -12.11 20.38 -7.78
C GLU A 315 -12.16 21.93 -7.68
N LEU A 316 -11.76 22.51 -6.54
CA LEU A 316 -11.89 23.94 -6.25
C LEU A 316 -10.61 24.76 -6.38
N ARG A 317 -9.54 24.22 -6.97
CA ARG A 317 -8.28 24.97 -7.16
C ARG A 317 -8.45 26.34 -7.81
N GLY A 318 -9.32 26.47 -8.83
CA GLY A 318 -9.58 27.75 -9.50
C GLY A 318 -10.24 28.80 -8.61
N PRO A 319 -11.39 28.49 -7.98
CA PRO A 319 -12.01 29.38 -6.99
C PRO A 319 -11.12 29.73 -5.78
N LEU A 320 -10.22 28.84 -5.35
CA LEU A 320 -9.37 29.03 -4.17
C LEU A 320 -8.09 29.81 -4.46
N LEU A 321 -7.41 29.49 -5.56
CA LEU A 321 -6.06 29.97 -5.87
C LEU A 321 -6.04 31.01 -6.99
N GLY A 322 -7.17 31.21 -7.69
CA GLY A 322 -7.21 31.98 -8.93
C GLY A 322 -6.95 31.07 -10.15
N GLY A 323 -7.35 31.52 -11.33
CA GLY A 323 -7.14 30.78 -12.59
C GLY A 323 -6.02 31.38 -13.44
N PRO A 324 -5.53 30.65 -14.47
CA PRO A 324 -4.42 31.09 -15.34
C PRO A 324 -4.71 32.35 -16.18
N ASN A 325 -5.96 32.83 -16.19
CA ASN A 325 -6.39 34.05 -16.89
C ASN A 325 -6.61 35.25 -15.95
N GLY A 326 -6.19 35.15 -14.68
CA GLY A 326 -6.16 36.26 -13.72
C GLY A 326 -4.95 37.18 -13.95
N TYR A 327 -4.99 38.39 -13.39
CA TYR A 327 -3.88 39.36 -13.46
C TYR A 327 -2.70 39.01 -12.52
N ASP A 328 -2.85 37.98 -11.68
CA ASP A 328 -1.86 37.55 -10.68
C ASP A 328 -1.06 36.35 -11.18
N ALA A 329 0.19 36.26 -10.73
CA ALA A 329 1.10 35.16 -11.02
C ALA A 329 0.42 33.80 -10.73
N THR A 330 0.54 32.85 -11.64
CA THR A 330 0.01 31.50 -11.47
C THR A 330 0.63 30.86 -10.23
N SER A 331 -0.20 30.67 -9.20
CA SER A 331 0.12 29.92 -7.99
C SER A 331 0.80 28.59 -8.34
N MET A 332 1.97 28.31 -7.78
CA MET A 332 2.63 27.00 -7.96
C MET A 332 1.73 25.86 -7.48
N LEU A 333 0.97 26.09 -6.40
CA LEU A 333 0.02 25.12 -5.87
C LEU A 333 -1.09 24.80 -6.88
N PHE A 334 -1.45 25.72 -7.78
CA PHE A 334 -2.52 25.49 -8.75
C PHE A 334 -2.23 24.31 -9.68
N ASP A 335 -0.99 24.21 -10.17
CA ASP A 335 -0.59 23.20 -11.15
C ASP A 335 -0.47 21.81 -10.51
N VAL A 336 0.00 21.74 -9.27
CA VAL A 336 0.20 20.48 -8.53
C VAL A 336 -0.88 20.21 -7.47
N TYR A 337 -1.99 20.96 -7.49
CA TYR A 337 -3.04 20.88 -6.47
C TYR A 337 -3.59 19.46 -6.27
N GLN A 338 -3.71 18.71 -7.37
CA GLN A 338 -4.26 17.35 -7.36
C GLN A 338 -3.31 16.32 -6.76
N ASP A 339 -2.03 16.65 -6.64
CA ASP A 339 -1.01 15.77 -6.06
C ASP A 339 -0.75 16.20 -4.62
N VAL A 340 -0.48 17.49 -4.40
CA VAL A 340 -0.12 18.04 -3.08
C VAL A 340 -1.26 17.94 -2.08
N LEU A 341 -2.51 18.25 -2.45
CA LEU A 341 -3.61 18.24 -1.47
C LEU A 341 -3.90 16.83 -0.93
N PRO A 342 -4.06 15.79 -1.77
CA PRO A 342 -4.15 14.41 -1.27
C PRO A 342 -2.97 14.04 -0.38
N ASP A 343 -1.74 14.35 -0.76
CA ASP A 343 -0.55 13.99 0.01
C ASP A 343 -0.49 14.67 1.38
N VAL A 344 -0.86 15.95 1.45
CA VAL A 344 -1.01 16.69 2.71
C VAL A 344 -2.04 15.98 3.60
N LEU A 345 -3.23 15.69 3.09
CA LEU A 345 -4.30 15.06 3.88
C LEU A 345 -3.96 13.62 4.29
N ASN A 346 -3.30 12.86 3.42
CA ASN A 346 -2.83 11.50 3.70
C ASN A 346 -1.76 11.53 4.80
N THR A 347 -0.84 12.51 4.75
CA THR A 347 0.17 12.70 5.80
C THR A 347 -0.48 12.97 7.17
N LEU A 348 -1.59 13.70 7.20
CA LEU A 348 -2.31 13.98 8.45
C LEU A 348 -3.12 12.80 8.98
N TYR A 349 -3.36 11.76 8.18
CA TYR A 349 -4.31 10.68 8.51
C TYR A 349 -3.87 9.85 9.71
N SER A 350 -2.65 9.32 9.69
CA SER A 350 -2.20 8.33 10.66
C SER A 350 -1.16 8.85 11.64
N LEU A 351 -1.02 10.16 11.81
CA LEU A 351 -0.05 10.71 12.74
C LEU A 351 -0.60 10.67 14.18
N PRO A 352 0.07 9.98 15.11
CA PRO A 352 -0.35 9.95 16.52
C PRO A 352 -0.25 11.33 17.17
N TYR A 353 0.57 12.24 16.61
CA TYR A 353 0.79 13.60 17.08
C TYR A 353 0.32 14.63 16.05
N PRO A 354 -0.20 15.80 16.48
CA PRO A 354 -0.51 16.90 15.57
C PRO A 354 0.71 17.30 14.73
N MET A 355 0.51 17.50 13.41
CA MET A 355 1.56 17.87 12.47
C MET A 355 1.99 19.33 12.65
N PRO A 356 3.27 19.63 12.93
CA PRO A 356 3.78 20.99 12.97
C PRO A 356 3.77 21.66 11.58
N TRP A 357 3.29 22.89 11.48
CA TRP A 357 3.32 23.67 10.24
C TRP A 357 4.71 23.73 9.58
N PRO A 358 5.83 24.00 10.31
CA PRO A 358 7.15 24.04 9.67
C PRO A 358 7.52 22.72 8.96
N ARG A 359 7.12 21.58 9.55
CA ARG A 359 7.36 20.25 8.97
C ARG A 359 6.51 20.02 7.72
N LEU A 360 5.22 20.35 7.78
CA LEU A 360 4.30 20.23 6.65
C LEU A 360 4.69 21.15 5.48
N ARG A 361 5.09 22.38 5.80
CA ARG A 361 5.59 23.37 4.84
C ARG A 361 6.78 22.80 4.07
N ASP A 362 7.76 22.27 4.79
CA ASP A 362 9.02 21.82 4.19
C ASP A 362 8.83 20.54 3.33
N SER A 363 7.89 19.65 3.69
CA SER A 363 7.56 18.50 2.82
C SER A 363 6.92 18.95 1.50
N VAL A 364 6.04 19.96 1.53
CA VAL A 364 5.46 20.54 0.32
C VAL A 364 6.51 21.31 -0.50
N HIS A 365 7.46 22.00 0.16
CA HIS A 365 8.58 22.64 -0.53
C HIS A 365 9.44 21.63 -1.31
N LEU A 366 9.62 20.42 -0.79
CA LEU A 366 10.32 19.35 -1.50
C LEU A 366 9.56 18.95 -2.77
N ALA A 367 8.25 18.76 -2.69
CA ALA A 367 7.40 18.47 -3.86
C ALA A 367 7.46 19.58 -4.93
N TYR A 368 7.48 20.85 -4.52
CA TYR A 368 7.66 21.97 -5.44
C TYR A 368 9.04 21.98 -6.11
N ARG A 369 10.10 21.67 -5.38
CA ARG A 369 11.46 21.60 -5.96
C ARG A 369 11.56 20.53 -7.04
N MET A 370 10.91 19.39 -6.82
CA MET A 370 10.84 18.29 -7.79
C MET A 370 10.01 18.68 -9.03
N SER A 371 8.87 19.33 -8.82
CA SER A 371 7.92 19.63 -9.91
C SER A 371 8.34 20.84 -10.77
N PHE A 372 9.03 21.83 -10.20
CA PHE A 372 9.33 23.10 -10.86
C PHE A 372 10.84 23.36 -11.09
N ALA A 373 11.71 22.38 -10.79
CA ALA A 373 13.16 22.46 -11.01
C ALA A 373 13.78 23.77 -10.49
N LEU A 374 13.44 24.16 -9.26
CA LEU A 374 13.78 25.48 -8.68
C LEU A 374 15.29 25.76 -8.59
N GLY A 375 16.15 24.73 -8.65
CA GLY A 375 17.60 24.83 -8.47
C GLY A 375 18.35 25.72 -9.47
N GLY A 376 17.72 26.14 -10.58
CA GLY A 376 18.32 27.04 -11.57
C GLY A 376 18.14 28.55 -11.29
N ALA A 377 17.23 28.93 -10.38
CA ALA A 377 16.90 30.33 -10.10
C ALA A 377 17.75 30.93 -8.95
N PRO A 378 17.90 32.26 -8.84
CA PRO A 378 18.53 32.90 -7.68
C PRO A 378 17.79 32.56 -6.38
N GLU A 379 18.53 32.35 -5.28
CA GLU A 379 17.94 31.97 -3.97
C GLU A 379 16.84 32.93 -3.49
N ARG A 380 16.97 34.22 -3.77
CA ARG A 380 15.98 35.24 -3.41
C ARG A 380 14.65 35.02 -4.14
N GLU A 381 14.69 34.62 -5.40
CA GLU A 381 13.50 34.36 -6.22
C GLU A 381 12.85 33.05 -5.78
N GLN A 382 13.64 31.99 -5.58
CA GLN A 382 13.15 30.73 -5.01
C GLN A 382 12.43 30.95 -3.67
N ARG A 383 13.01 31.77 -2.78
CA ARG A 383 12.40 32.10 -1.50
C ARG A 383 11.09 32.88 -1.64
N ALA A 384 11.00 33.81 -2.60
CA ALA A 384 9.77 34.54 -2.86
C ALA A 384 8.66 33.60 -3.35
N TRP A 385 8.96 32.71 -4.29
CA TRP A 385 7.99 31.73 -4.79
C TRP A 385 7.49 30.76 -3.71
N LEU A 386 8.40 30.28 -2.85
CA LEU A 386 8.02 29.40 -1.75
C LEU A 386 7.15 30.13 -0.71
N LEU A 387 7.40 31.42 -0.44
CA LEU A 387 6.55 32.22 0.44
C LEU A 387 5.15 32.44 -0.14
N ASP A 388 5.03 32.67 -1.45
CA ASP A 388 3.73 32.78 -2.13
C ASP A 388 2.99 31.43 -2.07
N ALA A 389 3.71 30.32 -2.30
CA ALA A 389 3.14 28.98 -2.22
C ALA A 389 2.69 28.60 -0.80
N ASP A 390 3.40 29.07 0.24
CA ASP A 390 3.00 28.93 1.64
C ASP A 390 1.68 29.66 1.93
N HIS A 391 1.53 30.87 1.38
CA HIS A 391 0.30 31.65 1.52
C HIS A 391 -0.89 30.93 0.88
N ASP A 392 -0.68 30.35 -0.30
CA ASP A 392 -1.71 29.58 -1.01
C ASP A 392 -2.09 28.30 -0.27
N LEU A 393 -1.11 27.55 0.26
CA LEU A 393 -1.39 26.38 1.08
C LEU A 393 -2.15 26.76 2.36
N ARG A 394 -1.76 27.85 3.03
CA ARG A 394 -2.47 28.37 4.21
C ARG A 394 -3.92 28.72 3.88
N ARG A 395 -4.19 29.35 2.72
CA ARG A 395 -5.56 29.64 2.28
C ARG A 395 -6.39 28.37 2.11
N VAL A 396 -5.80 27.29 1.58
CA VAL A 396 -6.47 25.98 1.46
C VAL A 396 -6.76 25.40 2.85
N LEU A 397 -5.80 25.46 3.77
CA LEU A 397 -5.97 25.01 5.17
C LEU A 397 -7.02 25.83 5.91
N ASP A 398 -7.11 27.15 5.70
CA ASP A 398 -8.15 28.01 6.28
C ASP A 398 -9.56 27.54 5.89
N VAL A 399 -9.73 27.15 4.63
CA VAL A 399 -11.01 26.63 4.14
C VAL A 399 -11.30 25.25 4.71
N LEU A 400 -10.30 24.37 4.82
CA LEU A 400 -10.45 23.06 5.45
C LEU A 400 -10.82 23.17 6.94
N GLU A 401 -10.24 24.11 7.67
CA GLU A 401 -10.59 24.37 9.07
C GLU A 401 -12.01 24.92 9.17
N TYR A 402 -12.37 25.92 8.36
CA TYR A 402 -13.73 26.45 8.32
C TYR A 402 -14.78 25.39 7.94
N PHE A 403 -14.39 24.44 7.08
CA PHE A 403 -15.19 23.28 6.70
C PHE A 403 -15.25 22.18 7.78
N GLY A 404 -14.44 22.29 8.83
CA GLY A 404 -14.37 21.34 9.93
C GLY A 404 -13.66 20.03 9.57
N ALA A 405 -12.80 20.03 8.55
CA ALA A 405 -11.98 18.87 8.18
C ALA A 405 -10.68 18.78 9.01
N ILE A 406 -10.15 19.92 9.44
CA ILE A 406 -8.96 20.01 10.29
C ILE A 406 -9.20 20.92 11.49
N THR A 407 -8.35 20.80 12.50
CA THR A 407 -8.18 21.75 13.61
C THR A 407 -6.76 22.27 13.63
N ARG A 408 -6.58 23.53 14.02
CA ARG A 408 -5.27 24.15 14.19
C ARG A 408 -5.13 24.74 15.60
N GLU A 409 -4.04 24.41 16.27
CA GLU A 409 -3.74 24.89 17.62
C GLU A 409 -2.28 25.35 17.74
N GLN A 410 -1.95 26.07 18.82
CA GLN A 410 -0.57 26.48 19.11
C GLN A 410 0.00 25.58 20.19
N GLY A 411 1.14 24.93 19.94
CA GLY A 411 1.75 24.01 20.88
C GLY A 411 3.21 23.71 20.55
N MET A 412 3.88 22.97 21.43
CA MET A 412 5.23 22.50 21.14
C MET A 412 5.19 21.36 20.12
N ALA A 413 6.12 21.35 19.17
CA ALA A 413 6.30 20.20 18.30
C ALA A 413 6.71 18.97 19.11
N ASP A 414 6.13 17.81 18.77
CA ASP A 414 6.52 16.54 19.38
C ASP A 414 7.98 16.19 18.98
N PRO A 415 8.80 15.65 19.91
CA PRO A 415 10.18 15.27 19.62
C PRO A 415 10.37 14.37 18.40
N VAL A 416 9.36 13.55 18.02
CA VAL A 416 9.43 12.70 16.82
C VAL A 416 9.75 13.50 15.55
N PHE A 417 9.30 14.75 15.46
CA PHE A 417 9.52 15.62 14.31
C PHE A 417 10.92 16.27 14.29
N LEU A 418 11.67 16.19 15.39
CA LEU A 418 13.04 16.70 15.49
C LEU A 418 14.06 15.71 14.97
N ASP A 419 13.83 14.42 15.18
CA ASP A 419 14.78 13.35 14.83
C ASP A 419 14.56 12.79 13.42
N THR A 420 13.42 13.10 12.80
CA THR A 420 13.09 12.64 11.44
C THR A 420 13.70 13.58 10.40
N ALA A 421 14.75 13.18 9.70
CA ALA A 421 15.20 13.89 8.51
C ALA A 421 14.08 13.88 7.44
N LEU A 422 13.98 14.91 6.60
CA LEU A 422 13.28 14.76 5.32
C LEU A 422 14.31 14.13 4.38
N ASP A 423 14.23 12.81 4.20
CA ASP A 423 15.09 12.11 3.26
C ASP A 423 14.62 12.40 1.83
N GLU A 424 15.56 12.65 0.92
CA GLU A 424 15.27 12.55 -0.52
C GLU A 424 15.04 11.08 -0.86
N PRO A 425 14.11 10.74 -1.76
CA PRO A 425 13.94 9.36 -2.20
C PRO A 425 15.27 8.76 -2.69
N PRO A 426 15.47 7.44 -2.51
CA PRO A 426 16.76 6.79 -2.76
C PRO A 426 17.30 7.10 -4.17
N THR A 427 18.60 7.39 -4.23
CA THR A 427 19.32 7.70 -5.47
C THR A 427 19.61 6.42 -6.24
N GLY A 428 18.99 6.26 -7.41
CA GLY A 428 19.38 5.26 -8.42
C GLY A 428 20.69 5.65 -9.15
N PRO A 429 21.34 4.71 -9.86
CA PRO A 429 22.62 4.95 -10.53
C PRO A 429 22.56 6.05 -11.61
N GLN A 430 23.61 6.89 -11.66
CA GLN A 430 23.75 7.97 -12.64
C GLN A 430 24.00 7.44 -14.06
N LEU A 431 23.30 7.98 -15.05
CA LEU A 431 23.49 7.62 -16.46
C LEU A 431 24.69 8.34 -17.10
N PRO A 432 25.38 7.73 -18.08
CA PRO A 432 26.44 8.38 -18.84
C PRO A 432 25.91 9.60 -19.63
N ALA A 433 26.70 10.67 -19.70
CA ALA A 433 26.34 11.86 -20.47
C ALA A 433 26.19 11.55 -21.98
N GLY A 434 25.06 11.93 -22.59
CA GLY A 434 24.79 11.79 -24.03
C GLY A 434 23.64 10.83 -24.43
N MET A 435 22.79 10.40 -23.49
CA MET A 435 21.67 9.48 -23.77
C MET A 435 20.51 10.17 -24.53
N PRO A 436 19.92 9.52 -25.56
CA PRO A 436 18.72 10.01 -26.27
C PRO A 436 17.46 10.10 -25.39
N ALA A 437 16.61 11.10 -25.64
CA ALA A 437 15.41 11.42 -24.83
C ALA A 437 14.31 10.34 -24.89
N GLU A 438 14.31 9.50 -25.92
CA GLU A 438 13.37 8.39 -26.07
C GLU A 438 13.74 7.19 -25.17
N LEU A 439 15.00 7.08 -24.74
CA LEU A 439 15.47 6.03 -23.83
C LEU A 439 15.37 6.43 -22.35
N SER A 440 15.42 7.73 -22.03
CA SER A 440 15.18 8.22 -20.68
C SER A 440 13.73 8.02 -20.24
N GLN A 441 12.77 8.07 -21.17
CA GLN A 441 11.34 7.78 -20.92
C GLN A 441 11.07 6.28 -20.65
N LEU A 442 12.02 5.40 -21.00
CA LEU A 442 11.94 3.96 -20.76
C LEU A 442 12.34 3.58 -19.33
N LEU A 443 13.02 4.48 -18.62
CA LEU A 443 13.65 4.25 -17.30
C LEU A 443 12.85 4.84 -16.12
N GLY A 444 11.68 5.44 -16.35
CA GLY A 444 10.87 6.07 -15.28
C GLY A 444 11.39 7.45 -14.85
N PRO A 445 10.87 8.01 -13.73
CA PRO A 445 11.32 9.29 -13.19
C PRO A 445 12.84 9.28 -12.95
N LEU A 446 13.53 10.33 -13.40
CA LEU A 446 14.99 10.40 -13.37
C LEU A 446 15.49 10.91 -12.00
N PRO A 447 16.61 10.36 -11.47
CA PRO A 447 17.21 10.82 -10.22
C PRO A 447 17.78 12.24 -10.36
N THR A 448 17.48 13.09 -9.39
CA THR A 448 18.11 14.42 -9.20
C THR A 448 19.47 14.27 -8.52
N ALA A 449 20.42 15.16 -8.83
CA ALA A 449 21.67 15.25 -8.08
C ALA A 449 21.38 15.58 -6.60
N PRO A 450 22.15 15.03 -5.64
CA PRO A 450 21.91 15.29 -4.22
C PRO A 450 21.98 16.80 -3.94
N ASP A 451 20.95 17.33 -3.28
CA ASP A 451 20.87 18.76 -2.97
C ASP A 451 21.89 19.13 -1.88
N PRO A 452 22.96 19.90 -2.19
CA PRO A 452 23.99 20.24 -1.21
C PRO A 452 23.46 21.10 -0.06
N GLY A 453 22.26 21.69 -0.19
CA GLY A 453 21.58 22.46 0.85
C GLY A 453 20.66 21.65 1.76
N ALA A 454 20.47 20.34 1.54
CA ALA A 454 19.55 19.52 2.33
C ALA A 454 19.90 19.50 3.83
N THR A 455 21.17 19.32 4.16
CA THR A 455 21.64 19.32 5.56
C THR A 455 21.42 20.67 6.26
N ALA A 456 21.61 21.78 5.53
CA ALA A 456 21.40 23.13 6.08
C ALA A 456 19.92 23.36 6.39
N ARG A 457 19.02 23.01 5.46
CA ARG A 457 17.57 23.11 5.66
C ARG A 457 17.08 22.22 6.80
N GLY A 458 17.57 20.97 6.88
CA GLY A 458 17.24 20.08 7.98
C GLY A 458 17.68 20.63 9.35
N LYS A 459 18.76 21.43 9.39
CA LYS A 459 19.17 22.14 10.62
C LYS A 459 18.26 23.32 10.93
N GLU A 460 17.92 24.14 9.94
CA GLU A 460 17.00 25.27 10.09
C GLU A 460 15.61 24.81 10.57
N LEU A 461 15.07 23.73 10.00
CA LEU A 461 13.80 23.14 10.42
C LEU A 461 13.85 22.68 11.89
N ARG A 462 14.92 21.98 12.29
CA ARG A 462 15.10 21.55 13.69
C ARG A 462 15.19 22.75 14.64
N GLU A 463 15.89 23.81 14.24
CA GLU A 463 15.95 25.05 15.03
C GLU A 463 14.57 25.72 15.15
N GLU A 464 13.79 25.80 14.07
CA GLU A 464 12.43 26.36 14.06
C GLU A 464 11.50 25.56 14.98
N LEU A 465 11.47 24.23 14.84
CA LEU A 465 10.63 23.33 15.65
C LEU A 465 10.99 23.36 17.15
N ALA A 466 12.26 23.56 17.50
CA ALA A 466 12.72 23.61 18.89
C ALA A 466 12.61 25.01 19.53
N SER A 467 12.45 26.07 18.74
CA SER A 467 12.54 27.46 19.23
C SER A 467 11.37 27.93 20.09
N GLY A 468 10.21 27.28 20.00
CA GLY A 468 9.02 27.65 20.77
C GLY A 468 7.74 27.03 20.20
N PRO A 469 6.55 27.48 20.68
CA PRO A 469 5.27 27.01 20.16
C PRO A 469 5.12 27.30 18.67
N VAL A 470 4.63 26.30 17.94
CA VAL A 470 4.31 26.35 16.52
C VAL A 470 2.85 25.99 16.30
N GLU A 471 2.35 26.31 15.10
CA GLU A 471 1.03 25.87 14.66
C GLU A 471 1.04 24.35 14.45
N LEU A 472 0.08 23.67 15.07
CA LEU A 472 -0.12 22.23 15.04
C LEU A 472 -1.43 21.92 14.33
N ILE A 473 -1.40 20.99 13.37
CA ILE A 473 -2.50 20.69 12.46
C ILE A 473 -2.91 19.23 12.64
N ARG A 474 -4.22 18.96 12.75
CA ARG A 474 -4.76 17.60 12.86
C ARG A 474 -6.08 17.49 12.09
N LEU A 475 -6.39 16.30 11.57
CA LEU A 475 -7.71 16.00 11.04
C LEU A 475 -8.76 15.89 12.16
N THR A 476 -9.97 16.40 11.92
CA THR A 476 -11.14 16.07 12.74
C THR A 476 -11.63 14.67 12.40
N ASP A 477 -12.49 14.06 13.22
CA ASP A 477 -13.08 12.74 12.87
C ASP A 477 -13.84 12.76 11.53
N LEU A 478 -14.40 13.91 11.10
CA LEU A 478 -15.01 14.07 9.78
C LEU A 478 -13.96 14.04 8.66
N GLY A 479 -12.86 14.79 8.86
CA GLY A 479 -11.70 14.78 7.99
C GLY A 479 -11.08 13.40 7.88
N THR A 480 -10.77 12.77 9.00
CA THR A 480 -10.20 11.42 9.09
C THR A 480 -11.07 10.39 8.40
N ARG A 481 -12.39 10.38 8.64
CA ARG A 481 -13.31 9.47 7.95
C ARG A 481 -13.27 9.62 6.43
N SER A 482 -13.21 10.84 5.93
CA SER A 482 -13.31 11.08 4.48
C SER A 482 -11.98 10.89 3.76
N VAL A 483 -10.87 11.25 4.41
CA VAL A 483 -9.53 10.86 3.97
C VAL A 483 -9.40 9.34 3.92
N ARG A 484 -9.90 8.62 4.95
CA ARG A 484 -9.95 7.15 4.95
C ARG A 484 -10.69 6.59 3.74
N GLN A 485 -11.89 7.11 3.45
CA GLN A 485 -12.68 6.66 2.29
C GLN A 485 -11.90 6.84 0.98
N ARG A 486 -11.18 7.95 0.83
CA ARG A 486 -10.32 8.20 -0.35
C ARG A 486 -9.12 7.25 -0.40
N LEU A 487 -8.41 7.04 0.71
CA LEU A 487 -7.31 6.07 0.79
C LEU A 487 -7.78 4.67 0.36
N LEU A 488 -8.92 4.21 0.89
CA LEU A 488 -9.49 2.91 0.53
C LEU A 488 -9.93 2.84 -0.94
N ALA A 489 -10.47 3.92 -1.50
CA ALA A 489 -10.84 4.01 -2.91
C ALA A 489 -9.63 4.00 -3.85
N GLN A 490 -8.46 4.43 -3.36
CA GLN A 490 -7.16 4.33 -4.05
C GLN A 490 -6.50 2.96 -3.86
N GLY A 491 -7.13 2.03 -3.14
CA GLY A 491 -6.55 0.71 -2.83
C GLY A 491 -5.46 0.74 -1.76
N ARG A 492 -5.32 1.84 -1.00
CA ARG A 492 -4.35 1.95 0.10
C ARG A 492 -4.90 1.30 1.38
N SER A 493 -4.00 0.82 2.24
CA SER A 493 -4.40 0.39 3.59
C SER A 493 -4.68 1.61 4.47
N ALA A 494 -5.81 1.60 5.16
CA ALA A 494 -6.22 2.64 6.10
C ALA A 494 -6.99 2.00 7.27
N PRO A 495 -6.29 1.30 8.18
CA PRO A 495 -6.92 0.54 9.24
C PRO A 495 -7.72 1.42 10.21
N LEU A 496 -8.76 0.84 10.80
CA LEU A 496 -9.66 1.49 11.75
C LEU A 496 -9.88 0.58 12.95
N VAL A 497 -9.68 1.11 14.15
CA VAL A 497 -9.96 0.37 15.37
C VAL A 497 -11.45 0.02 15.44
N GLY A 498 -11.74 -1.26 15.70
CA GLY A 498 -13.07 -1.84 15.77
C GLY A 498 -13.58 -2.41 14.45
N GLU A 499 -12.86 -2.26 13.33
CA GLU A 499 -13.30 -2.85 12.06
C GLU A 499 -13.18 -4.39 12.05
N LEU A 500 -12.39 -4.96 12.96
CA LEU A 500 -12.17 -6.40 13.07
C LEU A 500 -13.06 -7.04 14.14
N THR A 501 -13.97 -6.30 14.78
CA THR A 501 -14.85 -6.78 15.88
C THR A 501 -15.57 -8.10 15.60
N HIS A 502 -15.89 -8.39 14.33
CA HIS A 502 -16.57 -9.62 13.91
C HIS A 502 -15.69 -10.54 13.04
N ALA A 503 -14.39 -10.25 12.96
CA ALA A 503 -13.46 -11.06 12.20
C ALA A 503 -13.18 -12.41 12.88
N PRO A 504 -12.90 -13.47 12.11
CA PRO A 504 -12.34 -14.71 12.66
C PRO A 504 -11.02 -14.46 13.39
N ALA A 505 -10.75 -15.22 14.46
CA ALA A 505 -9.58 -15.05 15.32
C ALA A 505 -8.24 -15.07 14.56
N ALA A 506 -8.06 -15.97 13.58
CA ALA A 506 -6.85 -16.03 12.75
C ALA A 506 -6.67 -14.76 11.90
N GLY A 507 -7.77 -14.25 11.34
CA GLY A 507 -7.77 -13.01 10.55
C GLY A 507 -7.45 -11.79 11.41
N LEU A 508 -8.07 -11.70 12.61
CA LEU A 508 -7.79 -10.64 13.58
C LEU A 508 -6.31 -10.60 13.94
N LEU A 509 -5.77 -11.68 14.52
CA LEU A 509 -4.37 -11.75 14.94
C LEU A 509 -3.43 -11.50 13.76
N GLY A 510 -3.80 -12.00 12.57
CA GLY A 510 -3.04 -11.82 11.35
C GLY A 510 -2.89 -10.36 10.90
N VAL A 511 -3.91 -9.54 11.09
CA VAL A 511 -3.86 -8.09 10.81
C VAL A 511 -3.12 -7.37 11.92
N LEU A 512 -3.41 -7.70 13.19
CA LEU A 512 -2.76 -7.07 14.34
C LEU A 512 -1.23 -7.23 14.27
N ALA A 513 -0.75 -8.45 14.00
CA ALA A 513 0.68 -8.75 13.91
C ALA A 513 1.41 -8.05 12.75
N GLN A 514 0.69 -7.42 11.81
CA GLN A 514 1.25 -6.84 10.59
C GLN A 514 1.09 -5.32 10.50
N GLU A 515 0.10 -4.74 11.19
CA GLU A 515 -0.26 -3.33 11.03
C GLU A 515 -0.48 -2.57 12.31
N TYR A 516 -0.72 -3.25 13.43
CA TYR A 516 -1.10 -2.59 14.65
C TYR A 516 0.12 -2.53 15.56
N ASP A 517 0.43 -1.33 16.03
CA ASP A 517 1.29 -1.20 17.20
C ASP A 517 0.58 -1.76 18.45
N PRO A 518 1.32 -2.02 19.53
CA PRO A 518 0.78 -2.62 20.75
C PRO A 518 -0.46 -1.93 21.33
N GLU A 519 -0.53 -0.59 21.27
CA GLU A 519 -1.63 0.17 21.87
C GLU A 519 -2.92 -0.03 21.07
N HIS A 520 -2.85 0.06 19.74
CA HIS A 520 -4.01 -0.19 18.89
C HIS A 520 -4.42 -1.68 18.91
N ALA A 521 -3.46 -2.61 19.04
CA ALA A 521 -3.75 -4.04 19.15
C ALA A 521 -4.51 -4.37 20.44
N GLU A 522 -4.13 -3.74 21.57
CA GLU A 522 -4.88 -3.83 22.83
C GLU A 522 -6.30 -3.32 22.66
N ALA A 523 -6.47 -2.14 22.06
CA ALA A 523 -7.79 -1.54 21.83
C ALA A 523 -8.68 -2.42 20.95
N GLU A 524 -8.14 -3.02 19.88
CA GLU A 524 -8.90 -3.92 19.01
C GLU A 524 -9.31 -5.20 19.73
N LEU A 525 -8.41 -5.83 20.49
CA LEU A 525 -8.73 -7.04 21.27
C LEU A 525 -9.77 -6.77 22.36
N ALA A 526 -9.71 -5.59 22.98
CA ALA A 526 -10.71 -5.13 23.95
C ALA A 526 -12.09 -4.92 23.32
N ALA A 527 -12.16 -4.49 22.05
CA ALA A 527 -13.40 -4.37 21.30
C ALA A 527 -13.91 -5.73 20.78
N TRP A 528 -13.01 -6.63 20.37
CA TRP A 528 -13.34 -7.94 19.82
C TRP A 528 -13.86 -8.92 20.88
N THR A 529 -13.28 -8.90 22.08
CA THR A 529 -13.58 -9.87 23.16
C THR A 529 -15.06 -9.86 23.58
N PRO A 530 -15.71 -8.72 23.85
CA PRO A 530 -17.13 -8.68 24.23
C PRO A 530 -18.08 -9.14 23.12
N ALA A 531 -17.66 -9.10 21.86
CA ALA A 531 -18.46 -9.57 20.73
C ALA A 531 -18.51 -11.12 20.63
N HIS A 532 -17.70 -11.83 21.43
CA HIS A 532 -17.53 -13.28 21.36
C HIS A 532 -17.81 -13.94 22.71
N ASP A 533 -19.08 -14.33 22.93
CA ASP A 533 -19.66 -15.10 24.05
C ASP A 533 -19.15 -14.79 25.48
N SER A 534 -17.88 -15.13 25.78
CA SER A 534 -17.19 -14.82 27.04
C SER A 534 -15.68 -14.58 26.81
N PRO A 535 -14.98 -13.85 27.70
CA PRO A 535 -13.54 -13.66 27.61
C PRO A 535 -12.72 -14.96 27.50
N GLU A 536 -13.14 -16.03 28.17
CA GLU A 536 -12.50 -17.34 28.10
C GLU A 536 -12.79 -18.08 26.79
N ALA A 537 -13.97 -17.89 26.21
CA ALA A 537 -14.27 -18.39 24.86
C ALA A 537 -13.44 -17.66 23.80
N ALA A 538 -13.41 -16.33 23.87
CA ALA A 538 -12.57 -15.47 23.04
C ALA A 538 -11.09 -15.89 23.10
N ARG A 539 -10.53 -16.04 24.31
CA ARG A 539 -9.14 -16.49 24.51
C ARG A 539 -8.86 -17.86 23.88
N ARG A 540 -9.79 -18.81 24.02
CA ARG A 540 -9.65 -20.14 23.39
C ARG A 540 -9.62 -20.04 21.87
N LEU A 541 -10.51 -19.24 21.26
CA LEU A 541 -10.53 -19.03 19.82
C LEU A 541 -9.20 -18.43 19.30
N LEU A 542 -8.62 -17.48 20.04
CA LEU A 542 -7.34 -16.87 19.70
C LEU A 542 -6.18 -17.87 19.78
N LEU A 543 -6.11 -18.67 20.86
CA LEU A 543 -5.08 -19.70 21.02
C LEU A 543 -5.24 -20.84 20.01
N ASP A 544 -6.48 -21.25 19.71
CA ASP A 544 -6.75 -22.27 18.71
C ASP A 544 -6.34 -21.80 17.31
N ALA A 545 -6.57 -20.53 16.96
CA ALA A 545 -6.10 -19.93 15.71
C ALA A 545 -4.57 -19.99 15.57
N ILE A 546 -3.83 -19.70 16.66
CA ILE A 546 -2.37 -19.82 16.68
C ILE A 546 -1.97 -21.29 16.49
N ARG A 547 -2.65 -22.22 17.18
CA ARG A 547 -2.33 -23.66 17.12
C ARG A 547 -2.54 -24.24 15.71
N THR A 548 -3.55 -23.77 14.98
CA THR A 548 -3.86 -24.24 13.62
C THR A 548 -3.12 -23.50 12.52
N THR A 549 -2.30 -22.50 12.86
CA THR A 549 -1.54 -21.73 11.86
C THR A 549 -0.49 -22.64 11.20
N PRO A 550 -0.46 -22.75 9.86
CA PRO A 550 0.42 -23.70 9.17
C PRO A 550 1.89 -23.29 9.15
N PHE A 551 2.20 -22.01 9.35
CA PHE A 551 3.56 -21.47 9.34
C PHE A 551 4.02 -21.13 10.76
N ARG A 552 5.19 -21.65 11.16
CA ARG A 552 5.74 -21.51 12.52
C ARG A 552 6.20 -20.08 12.79
N THR A 553 6.78 -19.42 11.78
CA THR A 553 7.16 -17.99 11.87
C THR A 553 5.94 -17.12 12.15
N ARG A 554 4.84 -17.38 11.42
CA ARG A 554 3.56 -16.69 11.63
C ARG A 554 2.99 -17.00 13.00
N ALA A 555 2.94 -18.27 13.42
CA ALA A 555 2.41 -18.65 14.73
C ALA A 555 3.14 -17.93 15.88
N ALA A 556 4.47 -17.78 15.80
CA ALA A 556 5.26 -17.01 16.75
C ALA A 556 4.87 -15.53 16.76
N ALA A 557 4.74 -14.90 15.59
CA ALA A 557 4.30 -13.51 15.48
C ALA A 557 2.89 -13.29 16.07
N LEU A 558 1.94 -14.19 15.77
CA LEU A 558 0.57 -14.11 16.31
C LEU A 558 0.55 -14.24 17.85
N LEU A 559 1.34 -15.16 18.40
CA LEU A 559 1.45 -15.36 19.85
C LEU A 559 2.13 -14.18 20.53
N ASP A 560 3.18 -13.63 19.91
CA ASP A 560 3.87 -12.44 20.41
C ASP A 560 2.90 -11.24 20.45
N THR A 561 2.18 -10.98 19.35
CA THR A 561 1.17 -9.91 19.31
C THR A 561 0.09 -10.09 20.37
N LEU A 562 -0.48 -11.30 20.49
CA LEU A 562 -1.51 -11.59 21.49
C LEU A 562 -1.01 -11.34 22.92
N THR A 563 0.19 -11.82 23.25
CA THR A 563 0.73 -11.73 24.61
C THR A 563 1.36 -10.37 24.92
N THR A 564 1.62 -9.53 23.91
CA THR A 564 1.97 -8.12 24.11
C THR A 564 0.74 -7.29 24.41
N ALA A 565 -0.36 -7.53 23.70
CA ALA A 565 -1.59 -6.74 23.83
C ALA A 565 -2.47 -7.14 25.03
N LEU A 566 -2.23 -8.31 25.65
CA LEU A 566 -2.96 -8.75 26.84
C LEU A 566 -2.27 -8.28 28.14
N PRO A 567 -3.03 -7.74 29.12
CA PRO A 567 -2.47 -7.35 30.42
C PRO A 567 -1.79 -8.50 31.20
N ASP A 568 -2.31 -9.72 31.10
CA ASP A 568 -1.77 -10.95 31.69
C ASP A 568 -0.95 -11.79 30.69
N GLY A 569 -0.57 -11.20 29.55
CA GLY A 569 -0.01 -11.92 28.41
C GLY A 569 1.29 -12.67 28.70
N MET A 570 2.14 -12.13 29.58
CA MET A 570 3.38 -12.78 29.95
C MET A 570 3.12 -14.00 30.88
N GLU A 571 2.16 -13.92 31.81
CA GLU A 571 1.76 -15.07 32.64
C GLU A 571 1.15 -16.19 31.77
N LEU A 572 0.31 -15.80 30.81
CA LEU A 572 -0.21 -16.70 29.79
C LEU A 572 0.94 -17.37 29.03
N LEU A 573 1.91 -16.61 28.53
CA LEU A 573 3.04 -17.13 27.77
C LEU A 573 3.87 -18.16 28.56
N ARG A 574 4.15 -17.90 29.85
CA ARG A 574 4.82 -18.88 30.72
C ARG A 574 3.98 -20.14 30.94
N SER A 575 2.67 -20.02 31.06
CA SER A 575 1.78 -21.18 31.22
C SER A 575 1.76 -22.08 29.98
N LEU A 576 1.92 -21.51 28.78
CA LEU A 576 1.93 -22.23 27.51
C LEU A 576 3.16 -23.14 27.30
N ARG A 577 4.22 -23.00 28.12
CA ARG A 577 5.36 -23.95 28.12
C ARG A 577 4.92 -25.40 28.37
N GLY A 578 3.82 -25.60 29.09
CA GLY A 578 3.25 -26.93 29.34
C GLY A 578 2.22 -27.39 28.30
N ASP A 579 1.85 -26.55 27.32
CA ASP A 579 0.86 -26.90 26.30
C ASP A 579 1.51 -27.73 25.18
N PRO A 580 1.01 -28.94 24.86
CA PRO A 580 1.65 -29.82 23.89
C PRO A 580 1.66 -29.28 22.46
N GLY A 581 0.75 -28.36 22.10
CA GLY A 581 0.66 -27.76 20.76
C GLY A 581 1.37 -26.41 20.67
N LEU A 582 1.36 -25.62 21.75
CA LEU A 582 1.87 -24.24 21.74
C LEU A 582 3.22 -24.07 22.43
N ALA A 583 3.72 -25.08 23.17
CA ALA A 583 5.01 -24.99 23.86
C ALA A 583 6.18 -24.58 22.94
N PRO A 584 6.38 -25.14 21.73
CA PRO A 584 7.51 -24.76 20.88
C PRO A 584 7.48 -23.26 20.53
N THR A 585 6.30 -22.78 20.11
CA THR A 585 6.07 -21.38 19.76
C THR A 585 6.22 -20.46 20.97
N ALA A 586 5.72 -20.87 22.15
CA ALA A 586 5.86 -20.13 23.39
C ALA A 586 7.34 -20.01 23.83
N LEU A 587 8.12 -21.07 23.69
CA LEU A 587 9.56 -21.05 23.97
C LEU A 587 10.30 -20.07 23.05
N THR A 588 10.01 -20.08 21.75
CA THR A 588 10.58 -19.11 20.80
C THR A 588 10.29 -17.68 21.23
N VAL A 589 9.03 -17.34 21.53
CA VAL A 589 8.65 -15.98 21.94
C VAL A 589 9.30 -15.59 23.27
N LEU A 590 9.36 -16.50 24.25
CA LEU A 590 10.03 -16.24 25.54
C LEU A 590 11.53 -15.94 25.35
N THR A 591 12.22 -16.71 24.51
CA THR A 591 13.63 -16.49 24.22
C THR A 591 13.86 -15.19 23.43
N GLN A 592 13.03 -14.88 22.44
CA GLN A 592 13.11 -13.63 21.68
C GLN A 592 12.92 -12.39 22.56
N ARG A 593 12.03 -12.46 23.56
CA ARG A 593 11.84 -11.39 24.56
C ARG A 593 12.92 -11.34 25.64
N GLY A 594 13.89 -12.25 25.63
CA GLY A 594 14.90 -12.37 26.70
C GLY A 594 14.32 -12.78 28.06
N ALA A 595 13.14 -13.40 28.07
CA ALA A 595 12.44 -13.85 29.28
C ALA A 595 12.79 -15.30 29.68
N LEU A 596 13.55 -16.01 28.84
CA LEU A 596 14.04 -17.37 29.05
C LEU A 596 15.40 -17.54 28.37
N ASP A 597 16.42 -17.85 29.17
CA ASP A 597 17.76 -18.15 28.67
C ASP A 597 17.87 -19.61 28.21
N HIS A 598 18.79 -19.87 27.28
CA HIS A 598 19.02 -21.22 26.74
C HIS A 598 19.49 -22.21 27.82
N GLU A 599 20.10 -21.72 28.90
CA GLU A 599 20.57 -22.53 30.03
C GLU A 599 19.42 -23.01 30.94
N ASP A 600 18.27 -22.33 30.89
CA ASP A 600 17.10 -22.65 31.70
C ASP A 600 16.17 -23.67 31.03
N LEU A 601 16.52 -24.12 29.81
CA LEU A 601 15.76 -25.10 29.05
C LEU A 601 16.03 -26.51 29.58
N THR A 602 14.96 -27.28 29.77
CA THR A 602 15.09 -28.73 29.92
C THR A 602 15.55 -29.36 28.61
N ASP A 603 16.15 -30.56 28.66
CA ASP A 603 16.58 -31.30 27.45
C ASP A 603 15.42 -31.48 26.43
N THR A 604 14.20 -31.64 26.94
CA THR A 604 12.99 -31.77 26.09
C THR A 604 12.62 -30.45 25.42
N GLU A 605 12.66 -29.33 26.16
CA GLU A 605 12.41 -27.99 25.61
C GLU A 605 13.50 -27.59 24.61
N ALA A 606 14.77 -27.93 24.87
CA ALA A 606 15.87 -27.69 23.95
C ALA A 606 15.67 -28.42 22.61
N ALA A 607 15.26 -29.69 22.64
CA ALA A 607 14.94 -30.44 21.42
C ALA A 607 13.75 -29.84 20.65
N LEU A 608 12.71 -29.37 21.35
CA LEU A 608 11.58 -28.67 20.73
C LEU A 608 12.01 -27.35 20.08
N MET A 609 12.88 -26.57 20.73
CA MET A 609 13.40 -25.32 20.17
C MET A 609 14.28 -25.54 18.94
N VAL A 610 15.08 -26.61 18.92
CA VAL A 610 15.84 -26.99 17.71
C VAL A 610 14.87 -27.34 16.59
N ALA A 611 13.82 -28.13 16.85
CA ALA A 611 12.80 -28.44 15.85
C ALA A 611 12.11 -27.17 15.32
N GLU A 612 11.60 -26.32 16.22
CA GLU A 612 10.90 -25.08 15.88
C GLU A 612 11.80 -24.14 15.07
N SER A 613 13.07 -23.98 15.46
CA SER A 613 14.04 -23.15 14.71
C SER A 613 14.28 -23.67 13.29
N LEU A 614 14.42 -24.99 13.10
CA LEU A 614 14.62 -25.55 11.76
C LEU A 614 13.38 -25.40 10.88
N LEU A 615 12.19 -25.51 11.46
CA LEU A 615 10.93 -25.30 10.74
C LEU A 615 10.71 -23.83 10.40
N GLN A 616 11.08 -22.89 11.28
CA GLN A 616 11.07 -21.47 10.96
C GLN A 616 12.06 -21.12 9.83
N LEU A 617 13.25 -21.74 9.81
CA LEU A 617 14.19 -21.58 8.71
C LEU A 617 13.66 -22.16 7.39
N LEU A 618 12.93 -23.27 7.46
CA LEU A 618 12.24 -23.84 6.30
C LEU A 618 11.16 -22.89 5.77
N ASP A 619 10.40 -22.24 6.66
CA ASP A 619 9.36 -21.28 6.28
C ASP A 619 9.95 -20.00 5.62
N LEU A 620 11.14 -19.55 6.04
CA LEU A 620 11.77 -18.34 5.52
C LEU A 620 12.53 -18.59 4.21
N GLY A 621 13.36 -19.63 4.17
CA GLY A 621 14.31 -19.87 3.07
C GLY A 621 13.98 -21.07 2.19
N GLY A 622 12.84 -21.73 2.42
CA GLY A 622 12.50 -22.98 1.77
C GLY A 622 13.51 -24.10 2.04
N GLU A 623 13.42 -25.17 1.24
CA GLU A 623 14.33 -26.32 1.39
C GLU A 623 15.79 -25.94 1.10
N GLU A 624 16.04 -25.09 0.09
CA GLU A 624 17.39 -24.71 -0.29
C GLU A 624 18.09 -23.82 0.74
N GLY A 625 17.38 -22.81 1.25
CA GLY A 625 17.90 -21.89 2.27
C GLY A 625 18.15 -22.61 3.60
N LEU A 626 17.27 -23.51 4.00
CA LEU A 626 17.50 -24.38 5.16
C LEU A 626 18.78 -25.21 4.99
N LEU A 627 18.98 -25.85 3.83
CA LEU A 627 20.16 -26.65 3.57
C LEU A 627 21.45 -25.81 3.60
N GLU A 628 21.39 -24.57 3.11
CA GLU A 628 22.53 -23.65 3.15
C GLU A 628 22.88 -23.21 4.57
N ALA A 629 21.87 -22.81 5.36
CA ALA A 629 22.03 -22.44 6.76
C ALA A 629 22.61 -23.60 7.59
N LEU A 630 22.09 -24.82 7.39
CA LEU A 630 22.60 -26.03 8.05
C LEU A 630 24.05 -26.33 7.68
N LEU A 631 24.38 -26.29 6.39
CA LEU A 631 25.72 -26.62 5.91
C LEU A 631 26.76 -25.54 6.24
N ALA A 632 26.34 -24.30 6.48
CA ALA A 632 27.21 -23.22 6.95
C ALA A 632 27.75 -23.50 8.36
N GLN A 633 26.97 -24.16 9.23
CA GLN A 633 27.42 -24.53 10.58
C GLN A 633 28.29 -25.78 10.62
N GLY A 634 28.19 -26.63 9.60
CA GLY A 634 28.94 -27.87 9.49
C GLY A 634 28.04 -29.09 9.41
N ARG A 635 28.54 -30.13 8.74
CA ARG A 635 27.72 -31.33 8.44
C ARG A 635 27.35 -32.12 9.70
N ALA A 636 28.29 -32.26 10.64
CA ALA A 636 28.05 -33.06 11.85
C ALA A 636 27.02 -32.38 12.76
N GLU A 637 27.12 -31.05 12.83
CA GLU A 637 26.20 -30.16 13.52
C GLU A 637 24.81 -30.22 12.88
N ALA A 638 24.72 -30.17 11.55
CA ALA A 638 23.46 -30.31 10.82
C ALA A 638 22.77 -31.68 11.05
N GLU A 639 23.53 -32.78 10.97
CA GLU A 639 23.00 -34.12 11.24
C GLU A 639 22.52 -34.26 12.70
N THR A 640 23.23 -33.63 13.65
CA THR A 640 22.84 -33.59 15.06
C THR A 640 21.56 -32.78 15.28
N ALA A 641 21.47 -31.59 14.68
CA ALA A 641 20.29 -30.72 14.79
C ALA A 641 19.03 -31.38 14.23
N ILE A 642 19.11 -31.98 13.04
CA ILE A 642 17.98 -32.72 12.47
C ILE A 642 17.63 -33.94 13.34
N GLY A 643 18.63 -34.65 13.87
CA GLY A 643 18.41 -35.78 14.79
C GLY A 643 17.64 -35.36 16.05
N ALA A 644 18.02 -34.23 16.66
CA ALA A 644 17.33 -33.66 17.81
C ALA A 644 15.89 -33.25 17.44
N ALA A 645 15.69 -32.59 16.29
CA ALA A 645 14.37 -32.20 15.83
C ALA A 645 13.43 -33.40 15.62
N LEU A 646 13.91 -34.47 14.98
CA LEU A 646 13.13 -35.67 14.69
C LEU A 646 12.80 -36.54 15.93
N THR A 647 13.53 -36.34 17.03
CA THR A 647 13.27 -37.02 18.31
C THR A 647 12.40 -36.18 19.25
N SER A 648 12.15 -34.92 18.90
CA SER A 648 11.27 -34.03 19.65
C SER A 648 9.80 -34.43 19.53
N SER A 649 8.99 -34.03 20.51
CA SER A 649 7.52 -34.20 20.49
C SER A 649 6.81 -33.05 19.77
N HIS A 650 7.44 -32.50 18.72
CA HIS A 650 6.95 -31.31 18.05
C HIS A 650 5.62 -31.56 17.31
N PRO A 651 4.62 -30.65 17.39
CA PRO A 651 3.28 -30.90 16.85
C PRO A 651 3.21 -30.88 15.32
N ASP A 652 4.09 -30.15 14.64
CA ASP A 652 4.12 -30.09 13.17
C ASP A 652 4.77 -31.35 12.55
N GLN A 653 3.96 -32.38 12.32
CA GLN A 653 4.42 -33.63 11.71
C GLN A 653 4.77 -33.46 10.22
N ALA A 654 4.06 -32.59 9.50
CA ALA A 654 4.32 -32.37 8.07
C ALA A 654 5.69 -31.69 7.84
N GLY A 655 6.04 -30.72 8.68
CA GLY A 655 7.36 -30.10 8.71
C GLY A 655 8.46 -31.11 9.06
N LEU A 656 8.26 -31.92 10.10
CA LEU A 656 9.21 -32.97 10.49
C LEU A 656 9.41 -34.02 9.40
N ASP A 657 8.35 -34.39 8.66
CA ASP A 657 8.44 -35.29 7.51
C ASP A 657 9.29 -34.70 6.40
N THR A 658 9.18 -33.39 6.16
CA THR A 658 10.02 -32.65 5.21
C THR A 658 11.50 -32.68 5.65
N LEU A 659 11.79 -32.40 6.92
CA LEU A 659 13.15 -32.52 7.47
C LEU A 659 13.71 -33.94 7.32
N ARG A 660 12.87 -34.97 7.51
CA ARG A 660 13.26 -36.38 7.32
C ARG A 660 13.62 -36.68 5.87
N ARG A 661 12.87 -36.15 4.89
CA ARG A 661 13.18 -36.27 3.46
C ARG A 661 14.52 -35.61 3.12
N LEU A 662 14.76 -34.39 3.62
CA LEU A 662 15.99 -33.64 3.39
C LEU A 662 17.23 -34.35 3.94
N ALA A 663 17.13 -34.94 5.13
CA ALA A 663 18.20 -35.74 5.73
C ALA A 663 18.54 -37.01 4.93
N GLY A 664 17.55 -37.59 4.25
CA GLY A 664 17.67 -38.84 3.50
C GLY A 664 18.51 -38.75 2.22
N GLY A 665 18.60 -37.57 1.59
CA GLY A 665 19.26 -37.42 0.29
C GLY A 665 19.81 -36.02 0.00
N PRO A 666 18.97 -34.97 -0.08
CA PRO A 666 19.37 -33.63 -0.49
C PRO A 666 20.54 -33.05 0.31
N LEU A 667 20.53 -33.20 1.64
CA LEU A 667 21.62 -32.74 2.51
C LEU A 667 22.96 -33.42 2.14
N ARG A 668 22.93 -34.73 1.89
CA ARG A 668 24.12 -35.50 1.50
C ARG A 668 24.62 -35.11 0.12
N ALA A 669 23.71 -34.89 -0.83
CA ALA A 669 24.04 -34.47 -2.19
C ALA A 669 24.70 -33.07 -2.20
N LYS A 670 24.05 -32.06 -1.58
CA LYS A 670 24.56 -30.68 -1.52
C LYS A 670 25.89 -30.59 -0.75
N ALA A 671 26.05 -31.34 0.35
CA ALA A 671 27.32 -31.46 1.06
C ALA A 671 28.45 -32.06 0.19
N THR A 672 28.17 -33.12 -0.58
CA THR A 672 29.18 -33.69 -1.48
C THR A 672 29.54 -32.76 -2.64
N GLN A 673 28.60 -31.98 -3.17
CA GLN A 673 28.85 -30.96 -4.20
C GLN A 673 29.76 -29.85 -3.67
N LEU A 674 29.45 -29.29 -2.49
CA LEU A 674 30.29 -28.27 -1.84
C LEU A 674 31.70 -28.80 -1.51
N GLY A 675 31.80 -30.05 -1.05
CA GLY A 675 33.09 -30.72 -0.84
C GLY A 675 33.92 -30.84 -2.12
N ARG A 676 33.29 -31.17 -3.27
CA ARG A 676 33.96 -31.22 -4.58
C ARG A 676 34.44 -29.83 -5.04
N LEU A 677 33.62 -28.79 -4.86
CA LEU A 677 33.96 -27.41 -5.21
C LEU A 677 35.13 -26.87 -4.37
N ASN A 678 35.11 -27.13 -3.06
CA ASN A 678 36.21 -26.76 -2.16
C ASN A 678 37.50 -27.51 -2.48
N ALA A 679 37.41 -28.81 -2.82
CA ALA A 679 38.56 -29.58 -3.28
C ALA A 679 39.13 -29.06 -4.63
N ALA A 680 38.27 -28.60 -5.53
CA ALA A 680 38.68 -27.98 -6.80
C ALA A 680 39.37 -26.62 -6.59
N ARG A 681 38.83 -25.75 -5.72
CA ARG A 681 39.46 -24.47 -5.32
C ARG A 681 40.81 -24.69 -4.63
N ALA A 682 40.91 -25.67 -3.72
CA ALA A 682 42.18 -26.02 -3.06
C ALA A 682 43.24 -26.55 -4.05
N ARG A 683 42.82 -27.26 -5.10
CA ARG A 683 43.72 -27.71 -6.19
C ARG A 683 44.16 -26.56 -7.09
N GLN A 684 43.30 -25.58 -7.37
CA GLN A 684 43.68 -24.36 -8.11
C GLN A 684 44.65 -23.46 -7.32
N GLY A 685 44.42 -23.27 -6.01
CA GLY A 685 45.33 -22.52 -5.13
C GLY A 685 46.71 -23.17 -4.96
N ARG A 686 46.79 -24.51 -4.96
CA ARG A 686 48.07 -25.24 -4.99
C ARG A 686 48.79 -25.14 -6.34
N SER A 687 48.06 -25.01 -7.45
CA SER A 687 48.62 -24.86 -8.80
C SER A 687 49.30 -23.50 -9.02
N THR A 688 48.70 -22.42 -8.52
CA THR A 688 49.27 -21.06 -8.56
C THR A 688 50.49 -20.91 -7.66
N ALA A 689 50.49 -21.51 -6.47
CA ALA A 689 51.66 -21.56 -5.58
C ALA A 689 52.85 -22.35 -6.19
N LYS A 690 52.59 -23.45 -6.92
CA LYS A 690 53.63 -24.23 -7.62
C LYS A 690 54.20 -23.50 -8.85
N LYS A 691 53.42 -22.65 -9.52
CA LYS A 691 53.89 -21.79 -10.63
C LYS A 691 54.77 -20.63 -10.14
N ARG A 692 54.49 -20.08 -8.96
CA ARG A 692 55.27 -18.96 -8.38
C ARG A 692 56.64 -19.40 -7.84
N LYS A 693 56.79 -20.66 -7.42
CA LYS A 693 58.07 -21.25 -6.96
C LYS A 693 59.02 -21.70 -8.09
N ARG A 694 58.60 -21.59 -9.36
CA ARG A 694 59.41 -21.92 -10.56
C ARG A 694 59.93 -20.68 -11.32
N ARG A 695 59.71 -19.48 -10.77
CA ARG A 695 60.11 -18.18 -11.34
C ARG A 695 60.89 -17.31 -10.34
N GLY A 696 61.54 -17.93 -9.36
CA GLY A 696 62.47 -17.30 -8.42
C GLY A 696 63.86 -17.83 -8.64
#